data_AF-A0A813JFQ3-F1
#
_entry.id   AF-A0A813JFQ3-F1
#
_cell.length_a   1.000
_cell.length_b   1.000
_cell.length_c   1.000
_cell.angle_alpha   90.00
_cell.angle_beta   90.00
_cell.angle_gamma   90.00
#
_symmetry.space_group_name_H-M   'P 1'
#
loop_
_entity.id
_entity.type
_entity.pdbx_description
1 polymer ?
#
loop_
_entity_poly.entity_id
_entity_poly.type
_entity_poly.pdbx_seq_one_letter_code
_entity_poly.pdbx_strand_id
1 'polypeptide(L)'
;MLRTLLGEYVEKGENHQRKFYQKVMAPGAGADFVDVFLYYWDSRDGPAFEGWWFGNKLGGTQVWSQCNDTSITVPTTGWKIPWDGAVRPTLVVAEKGEMQRQENQQKLSAASTEISAIDAAAKQAIAQATAIAGNLATASPAGINQAEQMLTPHSATLVDAQRKLVEAQRGAAPDAARQLAMLGNQLRMTQQTLVQKLTEYRGAKQKAEQQKRVQEAEEKESQMFQELLPDCTRRVDGAQEAVEKAVVMKDQVAAAGDNMDQVKRAVDDTEAATKAADAALSTVKAYLTTKQTLINSFQSWQIKQKGQPELAKLQQRITIASTKLTPLKNVRQEFAQRQMAHKTVAEVLAKITPAEQDIAKAEQAAKAAGPGASEEQLEQADVTSKNALEHVAVVGRFLQQKKTGASPVLLSELAKLEERLTAGETRLTKLKELQKEAADRLSFQSMLTDARQKLDAVKEGVSRAQEAETPFSGSELSMEDTLSAVKSCEAAGTSANTAASIARMFLGSKLIEAKRFTAAMSAEATGKVKALQTELEGFTKRLAELKAKTLDRKKGAMTREASTIVQEAEALATKVVEAAAVFLDDAKLATMSTQEVRSASEKTDKAEQEATWALTEAKRSLIQRQIEAKAKDPTGGLSQELLKLQSRLTAAQNDVKKHANTSRSAEQRQQ
;
A
#
# COMPACT_ATOMS: atom_id res chain seq x y z
N MET A 1 -97.82 -23.04 -103.11
CA MET A 1 -96.99 -23.37 -104.30
C MET A 1 -95.50 -23.21 -104.08
N LEU A 2 -94.95 -22.04 -103.72
CA LEU A 2 -93.48 -21.88 -103.65
C LEU A 2 -92.79 -22.85 -102.67
N ARG A 3 -93.39 -23.08 -101.49
CA ARG A 3 -92.88 -24.04 -100.49
C ARG A 3 -92.78 -25.48 -101.02
N THR A 4 -93.60 -25.83 -102.01
CA THR A 4 -93.56 -27.13 -102.70
C THR A 4 -92.29 -27.28 -103.53
N LEU A 5 -91.76 -26.19 -104.11
CA LEU A 5 -90.57 -26.21 -104.98
C LEU A 5 -89.25 -25.96 -104.23
N LEU A 6 -89.27 -25.48 -102.99
CA LEU A 6 -88.06 -25.23 -102.22
C LEU A 6 -87.52 -26.52 -101.60
N GLY A 7 -86.26 -26.85 -101.85
CA GLY A 7 -85.57 -27.99 -101.24
C GLY A 7 -84.33 -28.41 -102.01
N GLU A 8 -83.71 -29.49 -101.54
CA GLU A 8 -82.59 -30.13 -102.23
C GLU A 8 -83.13 -31.04 -103.33
N TYR A 9 -82.60 -30.89 -104.54
CA TYR A 9 -82.94 -31.71 -105.70
C TYR A 9 -81.73 -32.56 -106.05
N VAL A 10 -81.97 -33.85 -106.26
CA VAL A 10 -80.92 -34.80 -106.62
C VAL A 10 -81.19 -35.32 -108.02
N GLU A 11 -80.13 -35.44 -108.80
CA GLU A 11 -80.17 -36.01 -110.13
C GLU A 11 -80.72 -37.44 -110.08
N LYS A 12 -81.72 -37.75 -110.91
CA LYS A 12 -82.37 -39.06 -110.93
C LYS A 12 -82.25 -39.79 -112.26
N GLY A 13 -82.04 -39.09 -113.37
CA GLY A 13 -81.92 -39.69 -114.68
C GLY A 13 -81.92 -38.65 -115.79
N GLU A 14 -82.26 -39.08 -117.00
CA GLU A 14 -82.21 -38.27 -118.22
C GLU A 14 -83.56 -38.25 -118.94
N ASN A 15 -83.99 -37.06 -119.38
CA ASN A 15 -85.21 -36.81 -120.14
C ASN A 15 -84.87 -35.84 -121.30
N HIS A 16 -85.25 -36.17 -122.53
CA HIS A 16 -84.87 -35.42 -123.74
C HIS A 16 -83.38 -35.03 -123.80
N GLN A 17 -82.49 -35.99 -123.51
CA GLN A 17 -81.04 -35.83 -123.49
C GLN A 17 -80.51 -34.86 -122.40
N ARG A 18 -81.32 -34.55 -121.38
CA ARG A 18 -80.95 -33.68 -120.26
C ARG A 18 -81.26 -34.31 -118.93
N LYS A 19 -80.41 -34.02 -117.96
CA LYS A 19 -80.59 -34.51 -116.60
C LYS A 19 -81.88 -33.95 -116.01
N PHE A 20 -82.66 -34.82 -115.39
CA PHE A 20 -83.76 -34.40 -114.53
C PHE A 20 -83.44 -34.71 -113.08
N TYR A 21 -84.07 -33.93 -112.22
CA TYR A 21 -83.83 -33.95 -110.79
C TYR A 21 -85.15 -34.19 -110.08
N GLN A 22 -85.13 -34.99 -109.03
CA GLN A 22 -86.28 -35.17 -108.14
C GLN A 22 -85.96 -34.52 -106.82
N LYS A 23 -86.95 -33.84 -106.25
CA LYS A 23 -86.86 -33.27 -104.92
C LYS A 23 -86.60 -34.39 -103.92
N VAL A 24 -85.59 -34.21 -103.09
CA VAL A 24 -85.32 -35.12 -101.97
C VAL A 24 -86.30 -34.83 -100.85
N MET A 25 -86.94 -35.88 -100.33
CA MET A 25 -87.74 -35.77 -99.12
C MET A 25 -86.81 -35.41 -97.96
N ALA A 26 -86.98 -34.20 -97.40
CA ALA A 26 -86.24 -33.80 -96.22
C ALA A 26 -86.61 -34.71 -95.04
N PRO A 27 -85.66 -35.11 -94.17
CA PRO A 27 -85.96 -35.91 -92.99
C PRO A 27 -87.04 -35.23 -92.13
N GLY A 28 -88.21 -35.86 -91.98
CA GLY A 28 -89.36 -35.34 -91.21
C GLY A 28 -90.53 -34.77 -92.02
N ALA A 29 -90.46 -34.75 -93.35
CA ALA A 29 -91.59 -34.37 -94.21
C ALA A 29 -92.57 -35.55 -94.38
N GLY A 30 -93.62 -35.62 -93.54
CA GLY A 30 -94.64 -36.68 -93.53
C GLY A 30 -95.63 -36.64 -94.72
N ALA A 31 -96.87 -37.11 -94.51
CA ALA A 31 -97.91 -37.40 -95.53
C ALA A 31 -98.25 -36.27 -96.53
N ASP A 32 -97.77 -35.04 -96.30
CA ASP A 32 -97.93 -33.89 -97.20
C ASP A 32 -96.74 -33.70 -98.19
N PHE A 33 -95.77 -34.62 -98.23
CA PHE A 33 -94.69 -34.58 -99.21
C PHE A 33 -95.24 -34.87 -100.61
N VAL A 34 -94.98 -33.95 -101.53
CA VAL A 34 -95.35 -34.09 -102.93
C VAL A 34 -94.09 -34.31 -103.75
N ASP A 35 -94.08 -35.35 -104.57
CA ASP A 35 -93.01 -35.57 -105.53
C ASP A 35 -92.98 -34.42 -106.53
N VAL A 36 -91.82 -33.78 -106.60
CA VAL A 36 -91.56 -32.71 -107.56
C VAL A 36 -90.36 -33.09 -108.40
N PHE A 37 -90.57 -33.12 -109.70
CA PHE A 37 -89.55 -33.35 -110.70
C PHE A 37 -89.22 -32.04 -111.39
N LEU A 38 -87.93 -31.83 -111.61
CA LEU A 38 -87.36 -30.74 -112.37
C LEU A 38 -86.75 -31.34 -113.64
N TYR A 39 -87.38 -31.11 -114.79
CA TYR A 39 -87.02 -31.76 -116.04
C TYR A 39 -87.19 -30.82 -117.24
N TYR A 40 -86.51 -31.12 -118.34
CA TYR A 40 -86.68 -30.42 -119.61
C TYR A 40 -87.77 -31.07 -120.47
N TRP A 41 -88.49 -30.27 -121.27
CA TRP A 41 -89.43 -30.71 -122.30
C TRP A 41 -89.09 -30.03 -123.63
N ASP A 42 -89.06 -30.79 -124.73
CA ASP A 42 -88.70 -30.27 -126.06
C ASP A 42 -89.91 -29.68 -126.82
N SER A 43 -89.66 -29.11 -127.99
CA SER A 43 -90.67 -28.39 -128.78
C SER A 43 -91.66 -29.28 -129.54
N ARG A 44 -91.70 -30.60 -129.30
CA ARG A 44 -92.54 -31.53 -130.09
C ARG A 44 -94.04 -31.21 -130.03
N ASP A 45 -94.49 -30.66 -128.90
CA ASP A 45 -95.89 -30.27 -128.66
C ASP A 45 -96.13 -28.77 -128.94
N GLY A 46 -95.12 -28.07 -129.47
CA GLY A 46 -95.13 -26.65 -129.83
C GLY A 46 -94.15 -25.82 -128.99
N PRO A 47 -93.65 -24.68 -129.52
CA PRO A 47 -92.65 -23.84 -128.84
C PRO A 47 -93.09 -23.29 -127.48
N ALA A 48 -94.40 -23.15 -127.27
CA ALA A 48 -94.95 -22.67 -125.99
C ALA A 48 -94.71 -23.66 -124.84
N PHE A 49 -94.58 -24.95 -125.14
CA PHE A 49 -94.38 -26.02 -124.16
C PHE A 49 -92.90 -26.39 -123.96
N GLU A 50 -92.01 -25.87 -124.80
CA GLU A 50 -90.58 -26.07 -124.67
C GLU A 50 -90.03 -25.34 -123.43
N GLY A 51 -89.13 -26.01 -122.71
CA GLY A 51 -88.41 -25.43 -121.58
C GLY A 51 -88.22 -26.37 -120.41
N TRP A 52 -87.71 -25.83 -119.31
CA TRP A 52 -87.60 -26.54 -118.04
C TRP A 52 -88.86 -26.41 -117.21
N TRP A 53 -89.26 -27.52 -116.60
CA TRP A 53 -90.52 -27.67 -115.90
C TRP A 53 -90.30 -28.22 -114.50
N PHE A 54 -91.11 -27.70 -113.58
CA PHE A 54 -91.42 -28.37 -112.33
C PHE A 54 -92.79 -29.04 -112.45
N GLY A 55 -92.80 -30.37 -112.40
CA GLY A 55 -94.02 -31.17 -112.53
C GLY A 55 -94.11 -32.24 -111.46
N ASN A 56 -95.31 -32.75 -111.24
CA ASN A 56 -95.55 -33.82 -110.26
C ASN A 56 -94.99 -35.18 -110.72
N LYS A 57 -94.77 -35.33 -112.02
CA LYS A 57 -94.06 -36.43 -112.68
C LYS A 57 -93.49 -35.93 -114.00
N LEU A 58 -92.52 -36.64 -114.56
CA LEU A 58 -92.00 -36.33 -115.90
C LEU A 58 -93.11 -36.37 -116.95
N GLY A 59 -93.25 -35.29 -117.72
CA GLY A 59 -94.29 -35.15 -118.75
C GLY A 59 -95.72 -35.18 -118.22
N GLY A 60 -95.93 -34.98 -116.91
CA GLY A 60 -97.27 -34.97 -116.32
C GLY A 60 -98.07 -33.72 -116.69
N THR A 61 -99.40 -33.83 -116.66
CA THR A 61 -100.31 -32.70 -116.93
C THR A 61 -100.37 -31.69 -115.77
N GLN A 62 -99.88 -32.05 -114.57
CA GLN A 62 -99.78 -31.14 -113.42
C GLN A 62 -98.37 -30.58 -113.30
N VAL A 63 -98.25 -29.30 -113.61
CA VAL A 63 -97.01 -28.52 -113.59
C VAL A 63 -97.18 -27.28 -112.72
N TRP A 64 -96.14 -26.94 -111.95
CA TRP A 64 -96.15 -25.79 -111.05
C TRP A 64 -95.37 -24.60 -111.59
N SER A 65 -94.32 -24.85 -112.36
CA SER A 65 -93.44 -23.81 -112.87
C SER A 65 -92.84 -24.21 -114.20
N GLN A 66 -92.69 -23.22 -115.08
CA GLN A 66 -91.97 -23.34 -116.33
C GLN A 66 -90.91 -22.25 -116.39
N CYS A 67 -89.74 -22.60 -116.91
CA CYS A 67 -88.73 -21.67 -117.38
C CYS A 67 -88.52 -21.97 -118.87
N ASN A 68 -88.88 -21.03 -119.74
CA ASN A 68 -88.68 -21.14 -121.19
C ASN A 68 -87.20 -20.93 -121.53
N ASP A 69 -86.33 -21.82 -121.04
CA ASP A 69 -84.90 -21.85 -121.31
C ASP A 69 -84.55 -23.20 -121.94
N THR A 70 -83.72 -23.16 -122.99
CA THR A 70 -83.23 -24.32 -123.72
C THR A 70 -81.80 -24.69 -123.33
N SER A 71 -81.29 -24.23 -122.18
CA SER A 71 -79.98 -24.59 -121.61
C SER A 71 -79.87 -26.07 -121.21
N ILE A 72 -78.73 -26.70 -121.52
CA ILE A 72 -78.45 -28.10 -121.14
C ILE A 72 -78.49 -28.31 -119.62
N THR A 73 -78.06 -27.31 -118.85
CA THR A 73 -78.13 -27.30 -117.39
C THR A 73 -79.38 -26.58 -116.91
N VAL A 74 -79.83 -26.93 -115.71
CA VAL A 74 -80.95 -26.25 -115.07
C VAL A 74 -80.65 -24.75 -114.95
N PRO A 75 -81.55 -23.86 -115.39
CA PRO A 75 -81.36 -22.43 -115.26
C PRO A 75 -81.44 -22.00 -113.78
N THR A 76 -80.49 -21.17 -113.36
CA THR A 76 -80.41 -20.71 -111.98
C THR A 76 -81.54 -19.75 -111.62
N THR A 77 -82.05 -18.99 -112.59
CA THR A 77 -83.13 -18.00 -112.43
C THR A 77 -84.08 -18.03 -113.64
N GLY A 78 -85.16 -17.24 -113.65
CA GLY A 78 -86.09 -17.18 -114.80
C GLY A 78 -87.38 -18.02 -114.65
N TRP A 79 -87.64 -18.57 -113.47
CA TRP A 79 -88.77 -19.46 -113.19
C TRP A 79 -90.12 -18.73 -113.07
N LYS A 80 -91.15 -19.14 -113.82
CA LYS A 80 -92.53 -18.62 -113.73
C LYS A 80 -93.39 -19.44 -112.77
N ILE A 81 -94.14 -18.82 -111.86
CA ILE A 81 -95.01 -19.53 -110.89
C ILE A 81 -96.33 -18.75 -110.66
N PRO A 82 -97.52 -19.31 -110.99
CA PRO A 82 -97.74 -20.57 -111.71
C PRO A 82 -97.07 -20.57 -113.09
N TRP A 83 -96.96 -21.72 -113.74
CA TRP A 83 -96.15 -21.90 -114.95
C TRP A 83 -96.49 -20.93 -116.10
N ASP A 84 -97.75 -20.50 -116.19
CA ASP A 84 -98.29 -19.50 -117.12
C ASP A 84 -98.22 -18.05 -116.61
N GLY A 85 -97.68 -17.83 -115.41
CA GLY A 85 -97.56 -16.54 -114.73
C GLY A 85 -96.25 -15.79 -115.01
N ALA A 86 -95.99 -14.77 -114.18
CA ALA A 86 -94.77 -13.96 -114.27
C ALA A 86 -93.53 -14.68 -113.70
N VAL A 87 -92.34 -14.31 -114.21
CA VAL A 87 -91.05 -14.77 -113.69
C VAL A 87 -90.83 -14.27 -112.26
N ARG A 88 -90.36 -15.15 -111.37
CA ARG A 88 -90.11 -14.83 -109.96
C ARG A 88 -88.59 -14.76 -109.67
N PRO A 89 -88.02 -13.56 -109.40
CA PRO A 89 -86.56 -13.39 -109.23
C PRO A 89 -86.00 -14.08 -107.98
N THR A 90 -86.85 -14.32 -106.98
CA THR A 90 -86.42 -14.83 -105.67
C THR A 90 -86.24 -16.35 -105.64
N LEU A 91 -86.59 -17.07 -106.71
CA LEU A 91 -86.34 -18.51 -106.80
C LEU A 91 -85.03 -18.72 -107.55
N VAL A 92 -84.01 -19.15 -106.81
CA VAL A 92 -82.67 -19.43 -107.34
C VAL A 92 -82.35 -20.90 -107.14
N VAL A 93 -81.82 -21.55 -108.19
CA VAL A 93 -81.25 -22.91 -108.12
C VAL A 93 -79.73 -22.78 -108.23
N ALA A 94 -78.97 -23.35 -107.29
CA ALA A 94 -77.51 -23.27 -107.24
C ALA A 94 -76.88 -24.55 -106.68
N GLU A 95 -75.59 -24.77 -106.94
CA GLU A 95 -74.83 -25.93 -106.48
C GLU A 95 -74.30 -25.75 -105.05
N LYS A 96 -74.46 -26.76 -104.20
CA LYS A 96 -74.18 -26.71 -102.74
C LYS A 96 -72.70 -26.49 -102.39
N GLY A 97 -71.76 -26.93 -103.23
CA GLY A 97 -70.32 -26.88 -102.94
C GLY A 97 -69.68 -25.48 -103.02
N GLU A 98 -70.23 -24.58 -103.83
CA GLU A 98 -69.69 -23.22 -103.98
C GLU A 98 -70.10 -22.30 -102.83
N MET A 99 -71.34 -22.44 -102.32
CA MET A 99 -71.86 -21.62 -101.22
C MET A 99 -71.01 -21.74 -99.95
N GLN A 100 -70.50 -22.94 -99.64
CA GLN A 100 -69.77 -23.19 -98.38
C GLN A 100 -68.30 -22.70 -98.40
N ARG A 101 -67.68 -22.56 -99.57
CA ARG A 101 -66.31 -21.99 -99.70
C ARG A 101 -66.30 -20.49 -99.43
N GLN A 102 -67.31 -19.77 -99.91
CA GLN A 102 -67.42 -18.32 -99.74
C GLN A 102 -67.58 -17.93 -98.26
N GLU A 103 -68.39 -18.67 -97.50
CA GLU A 103 -68.60 -18.40 -96.07
C GLU A 103 -67.31 -18.58 -95.23
N ASN A 104 -66.51 -19.61 -95.51
CA ASN A 104 -65.27 -19.87 -94.77
C ASN A 104 -64.19 -18.81 -95.04
N GLN A 105 -64.13 -18.29 -96.27
CA GLN A 105 -63.15 -17.25 -96.64
C GLN A 105 -63.46 -15.90 -95.98
N GLN A 106 -64.75 -15.56 -95.80
CA GLN A 106 -65.16 -14.34 -95.09
C GLN A 106 -64.87 -14.38 -93.58
N LYS A 107 -65.07 -15.53 -92.91
CA LYS A 107 -64.75 -15.67 -91.48
C LYS A 107 -63.24 -15.52 -91.21
N LEU A 108 -62.42 -16.01 -92.13
CA LEU A 108 -60.96 -15.93 -92.03
C LEU A 108 -60.43 -14.49 -92.16
N SER A 109 -60.95 -13.70 -93.11
CA SER A 109 -60.51 -12.31 -93.31
C SER A 109 -60.90 -11.40 -92.13
N ALA A 110 -62.06 -11.64 -91.53
CA ALA A 110 -62.51 -10.93 -90.33
C ALA A 110 -61.59 -11.20 -89.13
N ALA A 111 -61.28 -12.48 -88.85
CA ALA A 111 -60.39 -12.86 -87.74
C ALA A 111 -58.96 -12.31 -87.91
N SER A 112 -58.41 -12.34 -89.13
CA SER A 112 -57.09 -11.79 -89.45
C SER A 112 -57.02 -10.27 -89.16
N THR A 113 -58.07 -9.52 -89.53
CA THR A 113 -58.14 -8.07 -89.32
C THR A 113 -58.25 -7.70 -87.84
N GLU A 114 -59.09 -8.41 -87.08
CA GLU A 114 -59.24 -8.20 -85.62
C GLU A 114 -57.92 -8.45 -84.87
N ILE A 115 -57.22 -9.55 -85.20
CA ILE A 115 -55.99 -9.93 -84.51
C ILE A 115 -54.84 -8.98 -84.85
N SER A 116 -54.75 -8.53 -86.10
CA SER A 116 -53.76 -7.52 -86.50
C SER A 116 -54.00 -6.17 -85.80
N ALA A 117 -55.26 -5.76 -85.61
CA ALA A 117 -55.60 -4.55 -84.87
C ALA A 117 -55.22 -4.64 -83.37
N ILE A 118 -55.44 -5.80 -82.74
CA ILE A 118 -55.05 -6.04 -81.34
C ILE A 118 -53.52 -6.02 -81.18
N ASP A 119 -52.78 -6.63 -82.10
CA ASP A 119 -51.31 -6.60 -82.11
C ASP A 119 -50.77 -5.17 -82.27
N ALA A 120 -51.34 -4.39 -83.19
CA ALA A 120 -50.97 -2.98 -83.40
C ALA A 120 -51.24 -2.12 -82.16
N ALA A 121 -52.41 -2.28 -81.54
CA ALA A 121 -52.76 -1.57 -80.30
C ALA A 121 -51.81 -1.91 -79.16
N ALA A 122 -51.45 -3.19 -78.99
CA ALA A 122 -50.49 -3.60 -77.97
C ALA A 122 -49.08 -3.05 -78.22
N LYS A 123 -48.61 -3.02 -79.48
CA LYS A 123 -47.32 -2.40 -79.85
C LYS A 123 -47.31 -0.91 -79.55
N GLN A 124 -48.39 -0.20 -79.86
CA GLN A 124 -48.54 1.21 -79.55
C GLN A 124 -48.52 1.46 -78.03
N ALA A 125 -49.23 0.64 -77.25
CA ALA A 125 -49.22 0.73 -75.80
C ALA A 125 -47.82 0.47 -75.20
N ILE A 126 -47.06 -0.49 -75.74
CA ILE A 126 -45.66 -0.74 -75.35
C ILE A 126 -44.78 0.50 -75.61
N ALA A 127 -44.91 1.12 -76.79
CA ALA A 127 -44.15 2.31 -77.13
C ALA A 127 -44.49 3.50 -76.21
N GLN A 128 -45.78 3.73 -75.95
CA GLN A 128 -46.24 4.78 -75.04
C GLN A 128 -45.80 4.53 -73.59
N ALA A 129 -45.93 3.30 -73.10
CA ALA A 129 -45.49 2.94 -71.75
C ALA A 129 -43.99 3.12 -71.58
N THR A 130 -43.20 2.79 -72.61
CA THR A 130 -41.74 3.01 -72.61
C THR A 130 -41.39 4.50 -72.60
N ALA A 131 -42.13 5.33 -73.33
CA ALA A 131 -41.93 6.78 -73.33
C ALA A 131 -42.30 7.43 -71.99
N ILE A 132 -43.38 7.00 -71.34
CA ILE A 132 -43.82 7.49 -70.02
C ILE A 132 -42.85 7.05 -68.92
N ALA A 133 -42.41 5.79 -68.94
CA ALA A 133 -41.45 5.28 -67.98
C ALA A 133 -40.06 5.92 -68.16
N GLY A 134 -39.68 6.28 -69.39
CA GLY A 134 -38.37 6.86 -69.69
C GLY A 134 -37.22 5.93 -69.29
N ASN A 135 -36.11 6.50 -68.81
CA ASN A 135 -35.01 5.70 -68.26
C ASN A 135 -35.39 5.16 -66.88
N LEU A 136 -35.56 3.84 -66.77
CA LEU A 136 -35.91 3.15 -65.52
C LEU A 136 -34.97 3.43 -64.34
N ALA A 137 -33.73 3.83 -64.60
CA ALA A 137 -32.78 4.20 -63.55
C ALA A 137 -33.08 5.56 -62.90
N THR A 138 -33.78 6.45 -63.60
CA THR A 138 -34.07 7.82 -63.15
C THR A 138 -35.57 8.16 -63.20
N ALA A 139 -36.41 7.17 -63.50
CA ALA A 139 -37.84 7.34 -63.68
C ALA A 139 -38.53 7.66 -62.35
N SER A 140 -39.53 8.55 -62.40
CA SER A 140 -40.33 8.85 -61.22
C SER A 140 -41.24 7.67 -60.85
N PRO A 141 -41.52 7.42 -59.56
CA PRO A 141 -42.44 6.37 -59.13
C PRO A 141 -43.84 6.50 -59.77
N ALA A 142 -44.27 7.74 -60.05
CA ALA A 142 -45.51 8.04 -60.74
C ALA A 142 -45.50 7.61 -62.21
N GLY A 143 -44.42 7.87 -62.94
CA GLY A 143 -44.26 7.48 -64.34
C GLY A 143 -44.21 5.96 -64.54
N ILE A 144 -43.51 5.24 -63.65
CA ILE A 144 -43.46 3.76 -63.68
C ILE A 144 -44.85 3.15 -63.42
N ASN A 145 -45.60 3.71 -62.46
CA ASN A 145 -46.93 3.22 -62.12
C ASN A 145 -47.94 3.45 -63.26
N GLN A 146 -47.85 4.60 -63.93
CA GLN A 146 -48.67 4.91 -65.09
C GLN A 146 -48.36 3.98 -66.27
N ALA A 147 -47.09 3.67 -66.52
CA ALA A 147 -46.68 2.72 -67.56
C ALA A 147 -47.16 1.28 -67.29
N GLU A 148 -47.14 0.82 -66.03
CA GLU A 148 -47.69 -0.49 -65.63
C GLU A 148 -49.21 -0.58 -65.86
N GLN A 149 -49.95 0.45 -65.44
CA GLN A 149 -51.41 0.50 -65.59
C GLN A 149 -51.85 0.46 -67.07
N MET A 150 -51.09 1.09 -67.97
CA MET A 150 -51.39 1.06 -69.40
C MET A 150 -51.17 -0.32 -70.04
N LEU A 151 -50.13 -1.07 -69.65
CA LEU A 151 -49.82 -2.37 -70.27
C LEU A 151 -50.66 -3.52 -69.73
N THR A 152 -51.14 -3.42 -68.49
CA THR A 152 -51.91 -4.47 -67.82
C THR A 152 -53.13 -4.97 -68.61
N PRO A 153 -54.04 -4.12 -69.13
CA PRO A 153 -55.21 -4.58 -69.88
C PRO A 153 -54.83 -5.28 -71.19
N HIS A 154 -53.75 -4.87 -71.84
CA HIS A 154 -53.30 -5.46 -73.11
C HIS A 154 -52.75 -6.89 -72.98
N SER A 155 -52.28 -7.27 -71.78
CA SER A 155 -51.83 -8.65 -71.52
C SER A 155 -52.98 -9.65 -71.68
N ALA A 156 -54.17 -9.33 -71.17
CA ALA A 156 -55.33 -10.21 -71.26
C ALA A 156 -55.88 -10.28 -72.70
N THR A 157 -55.95 -9.13 -73.38
CA THR A 157 -56.45 -9.07 -74.76
C THR A 157 -55.56 -9.82 -75.75
N LEU A 158 -54.23 -9.81 -75.56
CA LEU A 158 -53.30 -10.58 -76.39
C LEU A 158 -53.46 -12.09 -76.19
N VAL A 159 -53.72 -12.55 -74.96
CA VAL A 159 -53.98 -13.97 -74.66
C VAL A 159 -55.27 -14.43 -75.33
N ASP A 160 -56.33 -13.63 -75.24
CA ASP A 160 -57.62 -13.94 -75.88
C ASP A 160 -57.51 -13.93 -77.42
N ALA A 161 -56.75 -12.99 -77.99
CA ALA A 161 -56.46 -12.95 -79.43
C ALA A 161 -55.66 -14.17 -79.90
N GLN A 162 -54.70 -14.64 -79.09
CA GLN A 162 -53.94 -15.86 -79.38
C GLN A 162 -54.84 -17.10 -79.37
N ARG A 163 -55.82 -17.18 -78.45
CA ARG A 163 -56.82 -18.27 -78.42
C ARG A 163 -57.70 -18.26 -79.67
N LYS A 164 -58.28 -17.09 -80.01
CA LYS A 164 -59.09 -16.91 -81.24
C LYS A 164 -58.33 -17.26 -82.51
N LEU A 165 -57.04 -16.92 -82.57
CA LEU A 165 -56.19 -17.26 -83.71
C LEU A 165 -56.04 -18.77 -83.89
N VAL A 166 -55.80 -19.51 -82.80
CA VAL A 166 -55.64 -20.97 -82.82
C VAL A 166 -56.95 -21.66 -83.25
N GLU A 167 -58.10 -21.12 -82.84
CA GLU A 167 -59.42 -21.60 -83.29
C GLU A 167 -59.63 -21.35 -84.78
N ALA A 168 -59.29 -20.15 -85.28
CA ALA A 168 -59.40 -19.79 -86.70
C ALA A 168 -58.47 -20.60 -87.62
N GLN A 169 -57.37 -21.15 -87.09
CA GLN A 169 -56.49 -22.06 -87.84
C GLN A 169 -57.09 -23.45 -88.06
N ARG A 170 -58.02 -23.90 -87.21
CA ARG A 170 -58.66 -25.23 -87.32
C ARG A 170 -59.71 -25.22 -88.44
N GLY A 171 -59.32 -25.67 -89.63
CA GLY A 171 -60.21 -25.78 -90.80
C GLY A 171 -59.90 -24.79 -91.93
N ALA A 172 -58.82 -24.02 -91.82
CA ALA A 172 -58.36 -23.11 -92.86
C ALA A 172 -57.69 -23.86 -94.03
N ALA A 173 -57.81 -23.31 -95.25
CA ALA A 173 -57.05 -23.78 -96.41
C ALA A 173 -55.52 -23.58 -96.19
N PRO A 174 -54.64 -24.32 -96.90
CA PRO A 174 -53.19 -24.30 -96.65
C PRO A 174 -52.54 -22.90 -96.67
N ASP A 175 -52.94 -22.03 -97.59
CA ASP A 175 -52.38 -20.67 -97.70
C ASP A 175 -52.90 -19.73 -96.60
N ALA A 176 -54.17 -19.89 -96.22
CA ALA A 176 -54.78 -19.19 -95.11
C ALA A 176 -54.15 -19.56 -93.75
N ALA A 177 -53.83 -20.84 -93.56
CA ALA A 177 -53.15 -21.33 -92.36
C ALA A 177 -51.74 -20.71 -92.20
N ARG A 178 -51.00 -20.52 -93.30
CA ARG A 178 -49.68 -19.85 -93.27
C ARG A 178 -49.78 -18.40 -92.83
N GLN A 179 -50.75 -17.64 -93.34
CA GLN A 179 -50.95 -16.23 -92.96
C GLN A 179 -51.32 -16.09 -91.48
N LEU A 180 -52.23 -16.93 -90.97
CA LEU A 180 -52.56 -16.95 -89.54
C LEU A 180 -51.38 -17.39 -88.67
N ALA A 181 -50.53 -18.31 -89.13
CA ALA A 181 -49.32 -18.71 -88.39
C ALA A 181 -48.31 -17.56 -88.26
N MET A 182 -48.15 -16.74 -89.30
CA MET A 182 -47.31 -15.53 -89.23
C MET A 182 -47.84 -14.52 -88.21
N LEU A 183 -49.16 -14.25 -88.21
CA LEU A 183 -49.80 -13.40 -87.21
C LEU A 183 -49.64 -13.96 -85.79
N GLY A 184 -49.71 -15.28 -85.62
CA GLY A 184 -49.49 -15.93 -84.32
C GLY A 184 -48.08 -15.78 -83.79
N ASN A 185 -47.08 -15.83 -84.67
CA ASN A 185 -45.70 -15.54 -84.27
C ASN A 185 -45.53 -14.07 -83.89
N GLN A 186 -46.13 -13.14 -84.64
CA GLN A 186 -46.09 -11.71 -84.30
C GLN A 186 -46.76 -11.40 -82.95
N LEU A 187 -47.97 -11.93 -82.72
CA LEU A 187 -48.72 -11.74 -81.49
C LEU A 187 -47.96 -12.30 -80.28
N ARG A 188 -47.33 -13.48 -80.43
CA ARG A 188 -46.49 -14.08 -79.39
C ARG A 188 -45.27 -13.22 -79.05
N MET A 189 -44.60 -12.64 -80.04
CA MET A 189 -43.47 -11.73 -79.83
C MET A 189 -43.89 -10.46 -79.09
N THR A 190 -45.04 -9.88 -79.47
CA THR A 190 -45.62 -8.71 -78.78
C THR A 190 -45.99 -9.05 -77.34
N GLN A 191 -46.60 -10.22 -77.11
CA GLN A 191 -46.94 -10.72 -75.78
C GLN A 191 -45.70 -10.90 -74.89
N GLN A 192 -44.63 -11.52 -75.41
CA GLN A 192 -43.37 -11.67 -74.68
C GLN A 192 -42.77 -10.32 -74.29
N THR A 193 -42.73 -9.37 -75.23
CA THR A 193 -42.22 -8.01 -74.99
C THR A 193 -43.04 -7.29 -73.91
N LEU A 194 -44.37 -7.40 -73.97
CA LEU A 194 -45.28 -6.79 -72.99
C LEU A 194 -45.07 -7.36 -71.59
N VAL A 195 -44.98 -8.69 -71.45
CA VAL A 195 -44.75 -9.37 -70.16
C VAL A 195 -43.38 -9.00 -69.59
N GLN A 196 -42.35 -8.91 -70.44
CA GLN A 196 -41.02 -8.46 -70.01
C GLN A 196 -41.08 -7.03 -69.46
N LYS A 197 -41.73 -6.10 -70.16
CA LYS A 197 -41.87 -4.70 -69.71
C LYS A 197 -42.65 -4.56 -68.41
N LEU A 198 -43.74 -5.31 -68.24
CA LEU A 198 -44.48 -5.35 -66.97
C LEU A 198 -43.61 -5.84 -65.80
N THR A 199 -42.76 -6.83 -66.03
CA THR A 199 -41.83 -7.35 -65.01
C THR A 199 -40.76 -6.31 -64.64
N GLU A 200 -40.20 -5.61 -65.64
CA GLU A 200 -39.25 -4.51 -65.43
C GLU A 200 -39.88 -3.37 -64.60
N TYR A 201 -41.10 -2.95 -64.94
CA TYR A 201 -41.81 -1.88 -64.22
C TYR A 201 -42.16 -2.27 -62.78
N ARG A 202 -42.63 -3.49 -62.53
CA ARG A 202 -42.90 -3.98 -61.17
C ARG A 202 -41.63 -4.03 -60.31
N GLY A 203 -40.53 -4.53 -60.86
CA GLY A 203 -39.24 -4.57 -60.16
C GLY A 203 -38.69 -3.17 -59.85
N ALA A 204 -38.82 -2.23 -60.78
CA ALA A 204 -38.39 -0.84 -60.58
C ALA A 204 -39.25 -0.12 -59.54
N LYS A 205 -40.57 -0.32 -59.56
CA LYS A 205 -41.51 0.24 -58.57
C LYS A 205 -41.17 -0.22 -57.15
N GLN A 206 -40.96 -1.52 -56.95
CA GLN A 206 -40.61 -2.07 -55.64
C GLN A 206 -39.28 -1.49 -55.11
N LYS A 207 -38.28 -1.31 -55.98
CA LYS A 207 -37.00 -0.68 -55.61
C LYS A 207 -37.17 0.79 -55.24
N ALA A 208 -37.96 1.55 -56.00
CA ALA A 208 -38.22 2.95 -55.75
C ALA A 208 -39.00 3.18 -54.44
N GLU A 209 -40.03 2.37 -54.16
CA GLU A 209 -40.77 2.40 -52.90
C GLU A 209 -39.89 2.05 -51.70
N GLN A 210 -39.01 1.04 -51.84
CA GLN A 210 -38.06 0.67 -50.80
C GLN A 210 -37.03 1.76 -50.54
N GLN A 211 -36.48 2.40 -51.58
CA GLN A 211 -35.56 3.53 -51.45
C GLN A 211 -36.21 4.72 -50.77
N LYS A 212 -37.45 5.05 -51.13
CA LYS A 212 -38.21 6.13 -50.48
C LYS A 212 -38.44 5.85 -49.00
N ARG A 213 -38.81 4.62 -48.64
CA ARG A 213 -38.97 4.21 -47.22
C ARG A 213 -37.67 4.34 -46.44
N VAL A 214 -36.54 3.96 -47.04
CA VAL A 214 -35.21 4.10 -46.42
C VAL A 214 -34.85 5.58 -46.25
N GLN A 215 -35.11 6.44 -47.25
CA GLN A 215 -34.86 7.88 -47.16
C GLN A 215 -35.73 8.56 -46.10
N GLU A 216 -37.04 8.24 -46.05
CA GLU A 216 -37.96 8.78 -45.03
C GLU A 216 -37.57 8.33 -43.61
N ALA A 217 -37.10 7.09 -43.45
CA ALA A 217 -36.56 6.60 -42.18
C ALA A 217 -35.25 7.31 -41.81
N GLU A 218 -34.32 7.46 -42.77
CA GLU A 218 -33.04 8.13 -42.56
C GLU A 218 -33.21 9.62 -42.22
N GLU A 219 -34.13 10.33 -42.84
CA GLU A 219 -34.41 11.74 -42.54
C GLU A 219 -34.95 11.90 -41.11
N LYS A 220 -35.90 11.03 -40.70
CA LYS A 220 -36.42 10.99 -39.33
C LYS A 220 -35.35 10.64 -38.31
N GLU A 221 -34.57 9.59 -38.58
CA GLU A 221 -33.47 9.17 -37.70
C GLU A 221 -32.37 10.24 -37.61
N SER A 222 -32.12 10.99 -38.68
CA SER A 222 -31.15 12.08 -38.72
C SER A 222 -31.60 13.24 -37.85
N GLN A 223 -32.88 13.63 -37.96
CA GLN A 223 -33.48 14.65 -37.07
C GLN A 223 -33.42 14.21 -35.61
N MET A 224 -33.81 12.96 -35.31
CA MET A 224 -33.72 12.40 -33.95
C MET A 224 -32.28 12.42 -33.41
N PHE A 225 -31.28 12.09 -34.25
CA PHE A 225 -29.88 12.12 -33.85
C PHE A 225 -29.37 13.54 -33.60
N GLN A 226 -29.80 14.52 -34.42
CA GLN A 226 -29.42 15.92 -34.30
C GLN A 226 -29.92 16.56 -33.00
N GLU A 227 -31.06 16.12 -32.48
CA GLU A 227 -31.58 16.54 -31.16
C GLU A 227 -30.96 15.76 -29.99
N LEU A 228 -30.70 14.46 -30.18
CA LEU A 228 -30.21 13.57 -29.12
C LEU A 228 -28.80 13.93 -28.67
N LEU A 229 -27.89 14.23 -29.60
CA LEU A 229 -26.48 14.43 -29.26
C LEU A 229 -26.21 15.66 -28.38
N PRO A 230 -26.82 16.85 -28.64
CA PRO A 230 -26.72 17.99 -27.75
C PRO A 230 -27.30 17.74 -26.36
N ASP A 231 -28.42 17.02 -26.23
CA ASP A 231 -29.00 16.70 -24.92
C ASP A 231 -28.11 15.74 -24.11
N CYS A 232 -27.56 14.71 -24.76
CA CYS A 232 -26.57 13.83 -24.14
C CYS A 232 -25.34 14.61 -23.66
N THR A 233 -24.81 15.50 -24.49
CA THR A 233 -23.66 16.35 -24.15
C THR A 233 -23.96 17.24 -22.95
N ARG A 234 -25.08 17.97 -22.96
CA ARG A 234 -25.49 18.85 -21.85
C ARG A 234 -25.62 18.09 -20.53
N ARG A 235 -26.20 16.89 -20.55
CA ARG A 235 -26.34 16.04 -19.36
C ARG A 235 -24.98 15.57 -18.84
N VAL A 236 -24.07 15.18 -19.73
CA VAL A 236 -22.70 14.80 -19.36
C VAL A 236 -21.96 15.98 -18.74
N ASP A 237 -22.06 17.17 -19.34
CA ASP A 237 -21.43 18.39 -18.83
C ASP A 237 -21.92 18.72 -17.42
N GLY A 238 -23.23 18.67 -17.18
CA GLY A 238 -23.80 18.90 -15.84
C GLY A 238 -23.34 17.88 -14.80
N ALA A 239 -23.19 16.61 -15.16
CA ALA A 239 -22.63 15.60 -14.25
C ALA A 239 -21.13 15.82 -13.98
N GLN A 240 -20.36 16.29 -14.97
CA GLN A 240 -18.96 16.64 -14.78
C GLN A 240 -18.80 17.86 -13.88
N GLU A 241 -19.63 18.90 -14.06
CA GLU A 241 -19.64 20.08 -13.20
C GLU A 241 -19.92 19.70 -11.73
N ALA A 242 -20.84 18.78 -11.47
CA ALA A 242 -21.10 18.27 -10.13
C ALA A 242 -19.86 17.56 -9.52
N VAL A 243 -19.10 16.81 -10.32
CA VAL A 243 -17.84 16.19 -9.88
C VAL A 243 -16.78 17.25 -9.58
N GLU A 244 -16.58 18.23 -10.46
CA GLU A 244 -15.59 19.30 -10.23
C GLU A 244 -15.97 20.12 -8.98
N LYS A 245 -17.26 20.38 -8.73
CA LYS A 245 -17.73 20.98 -7.48
C LYS A 245 -17.32 20.14 -6.26
N ALA A 246 -17.48 18.82 -6.31
CA ALA A 246 -17.05 17.94 -5.23
C ALA A 246 -15.53 17.98 -5.01
N VAL A 247 -14.73 18.07 -6.08
CA VAL A 247 -13.27 18.25 -6.01
C VAL A 247 -12.89 19.56 -5.33
N VAL A 248 -13.52 20.67 -5.71
CA VAL A 248 -13.28 21.97 -5.07
C VAL A 248 -13.63 21.94 -3.58
N MET A 249 -14.72 21.27 -3.19
CA MET A 249 -15.07 21.11 -1.77
C MET A 249 -14.01 20.29 -1.02
N LYS A 250 -13.45 19.25 -1.66
CA LYS A 250 -12.34 18.49 -1.07
C LYS A 250 -11.12 19.37 -0.82
N ASP A 251 -10.79 20.30 -1.72
CA ASP A 251 -9.66 21.21 -1.54
C ASP A 251 -9.87 22.15 -0.35
N GLN A 252 -11.13 22.49 -0.03
CA GLN A 252 -11.46 23.23 1.20
C GLN A 252 -11.15 22.44 2.48
N VAL A 253 -11.23 21.10 2.44
CA VAL A 253 -10.81 20.24 3.57
C VAL A 253 -9.32 20.38 3.84
N ALA A 254 -8.50 20.49 2.79
CA ALA A 254 -7.07 20.74 2.92
C ALA A 254 -6.79 22.18 3.40
N ALA A 255 -7.52 23.17 2.86
CA ALA A 255 -7.36 24.58 3.22
C ALA A 255 -7.77 24.90 4.67
N ALA A 256 -8.67 24.12 5.27
CA ALA A 256 -9.09 24.27 6.67
C ALA A 256 -7.97 24.00 7.69
N GLY A 257 -6.81 23.48 7.26
CA GLY A 257 -5.62 23.32 8.11
C GLY A 257 -5.91 22.44 9.32
N ASP A 258 -5.56 22.93 10.51
CA ASP A 258 -5.72 22.21 11.79
C ASP A 258 -7.00 22.57 12.56
N ASN A 259 -7.84 23.47 12.02
CA ASN A 259 -9.10 23.81 12.66
C ASN A 259 -10.14 22.70 12.44
N MET A 260 -10.26 21.80 13.41
CA MET A 260 -11.14 20.62 13.31
C MET A 260 -12.60 20.93 13.05
N ASP A 261 -13.12 22.08 13.51
CA ASP A 261 -14.51 22.47 13.25
C ASP A 261 -14.70 22.92 11.80
N GLN A 262 -13.72 23.61 11.21
CA GLN A 262 -13.73 23.97 9.80
C GLN A 262 -13.53 22.74 8.91
N VAL A 263 -12.60 21.85 9.28
CA VAL A 263 -12.38 20.57 8.58
C VAL A 263 -13.66 19.73 8.58
N LYS A 264 -14.37 19.65 9.71
CA LYS A 264 -15.64 18.91 9.82
C LYS A 264 -16.69 19.44 8.85
N ARG A 265 -16.89 20.76 8.81
CA ARG A 265 -17.85 21.39 7.88
C ARG A 265 -17.47 21.13 6.42
N ALA A 266 -16.20 21.31 6.07
CA ALA A 266 -15.72 21.05 4.71
C ALA A 266 -15.88 19.56 4.32
N VAL A 267 -15.70 18.63 5.26
CA VAL A 267 -15.93 17.19 5.04
C VAL A 267 -17.42 16.89 4.81
N ASP A 268 -18.31 17.50 5.60
CA ASP A 268 -19.76 17.37 5.42
C ASP A 268 -20.20 17.90 4.04
N ASP A 269 -19.69 19.07 3.64
CA ASP A 269 -19.95 19.69 2.34
C ASP A 269 -19.40 18.85 1.18
N THR A 270 -18.19 18.30 1.34
CA THR A 270 -17.56 17.40 0.37
C THR A 270 -18.35 16.09 0.22
N GLU A 271 -18.81 15.51 1.32
CA GLU A 271 -19.63 14.28 1.30
C GLU A 271 -20.96 14.52 0.59
N ALA A 272 -21.64 15.63 0.91
CA ALA A 272 -22.89 16.01 0.27
C ALA A 272 -22.71 16.24 -1.24
N ALA A 273 -21.68 16.98 -1.64
CA ALA A 273 -21.34 17.21 -3.04
C ALA A 273 -20.97 15.90 -3.77
N THR A 274 -20.23 15.01 -3.11
CA THR A 274 -19.83 13.70 -3.66
C THR A 274 -21.04 12.80 -3.90
N LYS A 275 -21.99 12.74 -2.96
CA LYS A 275 -23.25 11.99 -3.14
C LYS A 275 -24.09 12.54 -4.28
N ALA A 276 -24.20 13.87 -4.39
CA ALA A 276 -24.93 14.51 -5.48
C ALA A 276 -24.28 14.21 -6.86
N ALA A 277 -22.95 14.28 -6.95
CA ALA A 277 -22.20 13.95 -8.15
C ALA A 277 -22.33 12.46 -8.54
N ASP A 278 -22.29 11.54 -7.57
CA ASP A 278 -22.43 10.09 -7.82
C ASP A 278 -23.83 9.75 -8.34
N ALA A 279 -24.87 10.39 -7.78
CA ALA A 279 -26.23 10.28 -8.26
C ALA A 279 -26.36 10.81 -9.71
N ALA A 280 -25.82 12.00 -9.99
CA ALA A 280 -25.82 12.60 -11.33
C ALA A 280 -25.12 11.71 -12.36
N LEU A 281 -23.93 11.20 -12.05
CA LEU A 281 -23.19 10.26 -12.90
C LEU A 281 -24.00 8.99 -13.17
N SER A 282 -24.64 8.42 -12.16
CA SER A 282 -25.45 7.20 -12.30
C SER A 282 -26.66 7.43 -13.20
N THR A 283 -27.36 8.55 -13.04
CA THR A 283 -28.48 8.94 -13.93
C THR A 283 -28.02 9.13 -15.38
N VAL A 284 -26.87 9.79 -15.61
CA VAL A 284 -26.35 10.01 -16.96
C VAL A 284 -25.86 8.71 -17.59
N LYS A 285 -25.21 7.81 -16.84
CA LYS A 285 -24.82 6.47 -17.33
C LYS A 285 -26.04 5.71 -17.84
N ALA A 286 -27.11 5.63 -17.03
CA ALA A 286 -28.35 4.97 -17.42
C ALA A 286 -28.97 5.60 -18.69
N TYR A 287 -29.01 6.93 -18.75
CA TYR A 287 -29.51 7.67 -19.91
C TYR A 287 -28.71 7.35 -21.19
N LEU A 288 -27.38 7.40 -21.13
CA LEU A 288 -26.50 7.09 -22.26
C LEU A 288 -26.65 5.64 -22.71
N THR A 289 -26.85 4.69 -21.80
CA THR A 289 -27.14 3.28 -22.15
C THR A 289 -28.47 3.16 -22.89
N THR A 290 -29.53 3.85 -22.45
CA THR A 290 -30.82 3.88 -23.16
C THR A 290 -30.66 4.47 -24.56
N LYS A 291 -29.90 5.57 -24.71
CA LYS A 291 -29.66 6.19 -26.02
C LYS A 291 -28.77 5.33 -26.93
N GLN A 292 -27.83 4.58 -26.37
CA GLN A 292 -27.04 3.60 -27.12
C GLN A 292 -27.94 2.53 -27.75
N THR A 293 -28.91 2.01 -27.00
CA THR A 293 -29.89 1.05 -27.51
C THR A 293 -30.75 1.66 -28.61
N LEU A 294 -31.18 2.92 -28.46
CA LEU A 294 -31.92 3.64 -29.49
C LEU A 294 -31.13 3.78 -30.80
N ILE A 295 -29.88 4.24 -30.74
CA ILE A 295 -29.02 4.37 -31.94
C ILE A 295 -28.78 2.99 -32.58
N ASN A 296 -28.62 1.93 -31.79
CA ASN A 296 -28.48 0.57 -32.31
C ASN A 296 -29.74 0.06 -33.04
N SER A 297 -30.92 0.61 -32.73
CA SER A 297 -32.19 0.26 -33.39
C SER A 297 -32.45 0.96 -34.73
N PHE A 298 -31.69 2.00 -35.08
CA PHE A 298 -31.85 2.76 -36.33
C PHE A 298 -31.65 1.89 -37.58
N GLN A 299 -32.35 2.21 -38.67
CA GLN A 299 -32.23 1.51 -39.95
C GLN A 299 -31.06 2.06 -40.77
N SER A 300 -30.74 3.36 -40.66
CA SER A 300 -29.60 3.96 -41.37
C SER A 300 -28.27 3.52 -40.76
N TRP A 301 -27.46 2.86 -41.59
CA TRP A 301 -26.09 2.50 -41.25
C TRP A 301 -25.19 3.72 -41.06
N GLN A 302 -25.42 4.80 -41.82
CA GLN A 302 -24.61 6.02 -41.73
C GLN A 302 -24.80 6.73 -40.38
N ILE A 303 -26.04 6.80 -39.91
CA ILE A 303 -26.34 7.42 -38.61
C ILE A 303 -25.76 6.58 -37.48
N LYS A 304 -25.84 5.25 -37.57
CA LYS A 304 -25.19 4.33 -36.61
C LYS A 304 -23.67 4.56 -36.53
N GLN A 305 -23.00 4.63 -37.68
CA GLN A 305 -21.56 4.89 -37.81
C GLN A 305 -21.14 6.22 -37.16
N LYS A 306 -21.97 7.25 -37.26
CA LYS A 306 -21.70 8.56 -36.63
C LYS A 306 -22.04 8.56 -35.13
N GLY A 307 -23.17 7.97 -34.75
CA GLY A 307 -23.69 8.06 -33.38
C GLY A 307 -22.99 7.19 -32.35
N GLN A 308 -22.55 5.99 -32.73
CA GLN A 308 -21.83 5.07 -31.84
C GLN A 308 -20.52 5.68 -31.27
N PRO A 309 -19.60 6.22 -32.08
CA PRO A 309 -18.36 6.79 -31.56
C PRO A 309 -18.60 8.05 -30.71
N GLU A 310 -19.59 8.88 -31.03
CA GLU A 310 -19.91 10.06 -30.21
C GLU A 310 -20.49 9.67 -28.84
N LEU A 311 -21.39 8.68 -28.77
CA LEU A 311 -21.86 8.16 -27.48
C LEU A 311 -20.72 7.49 -26.69
N ALA A 312 -19.81 6.78 -27.35
CA ALA A 312 -18.65 6.17 -26.70
C ALA A 312 -17.72 7.24 -26.07
N LYS A 313 -17.47 8.35 -26.76
CA LYS A 313 -16.72 9.50 -26.20
C LYS A 313 -17.41 10.05 -24.95
N LEU A 314 -18.73 10.23 -24.99
CA LEU A 314 -19.51 10.71 -23.85
C LEU A 314 -19.48 9.73 -22.65
N GLN A 315 -19.57 8.42 -22.91
CA GLN A 315 -19.41 7.39 -21.88
C GLN A 315 -18.01 7.42 -21.27
N GLN A 316 -16.95 7.59 -22.08
CA GLN A 316 -15.59 7.71 -21.59
C GLN A 316 -15.41 8.94 -20.69
N ARG A 317 -15.99 10.11 -21.05
CA ARG A 317 -15.98 11.32 -20.22
C ARG A 317 -16.61 11.09 -18.85
N ILE A 318 -17.73 10.36 -18.80
CA ILE A 318 -18.41 9.98 -17.56
C ILE A 318 -17.58 8.99 -16.74
N THR A 319 -16.89 8.04 -17.38
CA THR A 319 -15.97 7.13 -16.69
C THR A 319 -14.81 7.90 -16.05
N ILE A 320 -14.20 8.85 -16.78
CA ILE A 320 -13.12 9.70 -16.24
C ILE A 320 -13.60 10.49 -15.02
N ALA A 321 -14.78 11.11 -15.12
CA ALA A 321 -15.38 11.85 -14.01
C ALA A 321 -15.69 10.95 -12.81
N SER A 322 -16.19 9.73 -13.05
CA SER A 322 -16.40 8.71 -12.03
C SER A 322 -15.10 8.34 -11.32
N THR A 323 -13.99 8.19 -12.05
CA THR A 323 -12.67 7.90 -11.48
C THR A 323 -12.16 9.06 -10.62
N LYS A 324 -12.38 10.31 -11.05
CA LYS A 324 -12.04 11.51 -10.24
C LYS A 324 -12.81 11.55 -8.92
N LEU A 325 -14.06 11.09 -8.91
CA LEU A 325 -14.93 11.11 -7.73
C LEU A 325 -14.57 10.03 -6.70
N THR A 326 -14.02 8.88 -7.13
CA THR A 326 -13.76 7.72 -6.27
C THR A 326 -12.98 8.05 -4.98
N PRO A 327 -11.86 8.81 -5.00
CA PRO A 327 -11.11 9.12 -3.78
C PRO A 327 -11.91 9.98 -2.79
N LEU A 328 -12.90 10.75 -3.26
CA LEU A 328 -13.68 11.65 -2.40
C LEU A 328 -14.69 10.89 -1.54
N LYS A 329 -15.04 9.65 -1.92
CA LYS A 329 -16.00 8.82 -1.17
C LYS A 329 -15.48 8.45 0.23
N ASN A 330 -14.17 8.49 0.44
CA ASN A 330 -13.53 8.09 1.70
C ASN A 330 -13.22 9.27 2.64
N VAL A 331 -13.55 10.51 2.25
CA VAL A 331 -13.18 11.73 3.01
C VAL A 331 -13.71 11.71 4.45
N ARG A 332 -14.89 11.12 4.70
CA ARG A 332 -15.43 10.92 6.06
C ARG A 332 -14.57 9.98 6.91
N GLN A 333 -14.10 8.88 6.31
CA GLN A 333 -13.25 7.91 6.99
C GLN A 333 -11.87 8.52 7.30
N GLU A 334 -11.30 9.26 6.35
CA GLU A 334 -10.04 9.99 6.52
C GLU A 334 -10.16 11.05 7.64
N PHE A 335 -11.28 11.78 7.69
CA PHE A 335 -11.55 12.72 8.77
C PHE A 335 -11.65 12.04 10.14
N ALA A 336 -12.36 10.92 10.24
CA ALA A 336 -12.45 10.15 11.49
C ALA A 336 -11.07 9.68 11.97
N GLN A 337 -10.21 9.22 11.06
CA GLN A 337 -8.83 8.87 11.38
C GLN A 337 -8.02 10.08 11.85
N ARG A 338 -8.15 11.24 11.20
CA ARG A 338 -7.48 12.49 11.60
C ARG A 338 -7.95 12.99 12.96
N GLN A 339 -9.24 12.88 13.26
CA GLN A 339 -9.82 13.26 14.55
C GLN A 339 -9.31 12.36 15.68
N MET A 340 -9.27 11.04 15.46
CA MET A 340 -8.67 10.11 16.43
C MET A 340 -7.18 10.38 16.65
N ALA A 341 -6.44 10.68 15.57
CA ALA A 341 -5.04 11.05 15.67
C ALA A 341 -4.85 12.30 16.52
N HIS A 342 -5.60 13.38 16.25
CA HIS A 342 -5.54 14.62 17.02
C HIS A 342 -5.89 14.42 18.50
N LYS A 343 -6.93 13.64 18.80
CA LYS A 343 -7.30 13.33 20.19
C LYS A 343 -6.18 12.58 20.92
N THR A 344 -5.55 11.62 20.25
CA THR A 344 -4.44 10.84 20.82
C THR A 344 -3.20 11.71 21.02
N VAL A 345 -2.88 12.57 20.05
CA VAL A 345 -1.78 13.54 20.17
C VAL A 345 -2.01 14.50 21.34
N ALA A 346 -3.24 15.01 21.52
CA ALA A 346 -3.59 15.85 22.67
C ALA A 346 -3.45 15.10 24.00
N GLU A 347 -3.86 13.84 24.07
CA GLU A 347 -3.69 12.99 25.26
C GLU A 347 -2.21 12.75 25.61
N VAL A 348 -1.36 12.54 24.60
CA VAL A 348 0.10 12.38 24.78
C VAL A 348 0.74 13.71 25.18
N LEU A 349 0.37 14.82 24.54
CA LEU A 349 0.84 16.17 24.90
C LEU A 349 0.50 16.54 26.35
N ALA A 350 -0.69 16.19 26.82
CA ALA A 350 -1.10 16.41 28.21
C ALA A 350 -0.24 15.64 29.22
N LYS A 351 0.46 14.58 28.80
CA LYS A 351 1.42 13.82 29.63
C LYS A 351 2.87 14.27 29.44
N ILE A 352 3.26 14.64 28.22
CA ILE A 352 4.60 15.18 27.94
C ILE A 352 4.81 16.53 28.62
N THR A 353 3.80 17.41 28.61
CA THR A 353 3.95 18.76 29.16
C THR A 353 4.33 18.76 30.65
N PRO A 354 3.69 17.97 31.54
CA PRO A 354 4.15 17.79 32.91
C PRO A 354 5.57 17.22 33.03
N ALA A 355 5.93 16.24 32.20
CA ALA A 355 7.28 15.68 32.21
C ALA A 355 8.35 16.72 31.79
N GLU A 356 8.06 17.56 30.80
CA GLU A 356 8.92 18.69 30.41
C GLU A 356 9.04 19.73 31.52
N GLN A 357 7.97 19.98 32.28
CA GLN A 357 8.02 20.86 33.46
C GLN A 357 8.90 20.26 34.56
N ASP A 358 8.84 18.96 34.79
CA ASP A 358 9.70 18.29 35.78
C ASP A 358 11.17 18.27 35.35
N ILE A 359 11.45 18.14 34.05
CA ILE A 359 12.80 18.36 33.49
C ILE A 359 13.28 19.79 33.81
N ALA A 360 12.45 20.81 33.56
CA ALA A 360 12.81 22.19 33.84
C ALA A 360 13.05 22.45 35.34
N LYS A 361 12.25 21.84 36.23
CA LYS A 361 12.47 21.89 37.69
C LYS A 361 13.78 21.24 38.08
N ALA A 362 14.13 20.09 37.52
CA ALA A 362 15.40 19.41 37.78
C ALA A 362 16.59 20.28 37.32
N GLU A 363 16.51 20.86 36.12
CA GLU A 363 17.52 21.80 35.61
C GLU A 363 17.67 23.03 36.52
N GLN A 364 16.56 23.56 37.05
CA GLN A 364 16.58 24.69 37.99
C GLN A 364 17.19 24.30 39.34
N ALA A 365 16.83 23.14 39.89
CA ALA A 365 17.39 22.63 41.15
C ALA A 365 18.91 22.41 41.03
N ALA A 366 19.36 21.87 39.90
CA ALA A 366 20.79 21.70 39.62
C ALA A 366 21.53 23.04 39.47
N LYS A 367 20.90 24.06 38.84
CA LYS A 367 21.48 25.41 38.76
C LYS A 367 21.59 26.06 40.14
N ALA A 368 20.59 25.86 41.01
CA ALA A 368 20.63 26.35 42.38
C ALA A 368 21.74 25.66 43.18
N ALA A 369 22.00 24.38 42.92
CA ALA A 369 23.09 23.59 43.48
C ALA A 369 24.44 23.81 42.76
N GLY A 370 24.76 25.05 42.37
CA GLY A 370 25.98 25.42 41.64
C GLY A 370 27.31 25.17 42.38
N PRO A 371 28.43 25.74 41.88
CA PRO A 371 29.75 25.53 42.49
C PRO A 371 29.78 26.02 43.95
N GLY A 372 29.89 25.08 44.90
CA GLY A 372 29.85 25.38 46.34
C GLY A 372 28.51 25.08 47.04
N ALA A 373 27.60 24.36 46.37
CA ALA A 373 26.35 23.90 46.96
C ALA A 373 26.55 23.04 48.21
N SER A 374 25.58 23.12 49.14
CA SER A 374 25.53 22.22 50.30
C SER A 374 25.13 20.80 49.89
N GLU A 375 25.42 19.83 50.77
CA GLU A 375 25.00 18.44 50.61
C GLU A 375 23.47 18.33 50.43
N GLU A 376 22.71 19.10 51.20
CA GLU A 376 21.24 19.18 51.11
C GLU A 376 20.75 19.71 49.74
N GLN A 377 21.43 20.72 49.17
CA GLN A 377 21.08 21.26 47.85
C GLN A 377 21.36 20.25 46.73
N LEU A 378 22.46 19.48 46.82
CA LEU A 378 22.78 18.43 45.86
C LEU A 378 21.84 17.23 45.98
N GLU A 379 21.46 16.85 47.20
CA GLU A 379 20.47 15.80 47.44
C GLU A 379 19.10 16.16 46.87
N GLN A 380 18.63 17.39 47.12
CA GLN A 380 17.38 17.90 46.53
C GLN A 380 17.44 17.90 44.99
N ALA A 381 18.58 18.29 44.42
CA ALA A 381 18.78 18.29 42.98
C ALA A 381 18.79 16.86 42.38
N ASP A 382 19.38 15.87 43.06
CA ASP A 382 19.36 14.46 42.63
C ASP A 382 17.96 13.85 42.74
N VAL A 383 17.20 14.13 43.82
CA VAL A 383 15.81 13.67 43.98
C VAL A 383 14.92 14.22 42.86
N THR A 384 15.04 15.51 42.55
CA THR A 384 14.27 16.12 41.45
C THR A 384 14.63 15.54 40.08
N SER A 385 15.91 15.31 39.81
CA SER A 385 16.38 14.63 38.58
C SER A 385 15.85 13.20 38.46
N LYS A 386 15.84 12.43 39.55
CA LYS A 386 15.30 11.05 39.59
C LYS A 386 13.80 11.04 39.29
N ASN A 387 13.02 11.88 39.95
CA ASN A 387 11.58 11.99 39.73
C ASN A 387 11.27 12.37 38.27
N ALA A 388 12.02 13.31 37.69
CA ALA A 388 11.87 13.70 36.29
C ALA A 388 12.21 12.56 35.32
N LEU A 389 13.28 11.78 35.57
CA LEU A 389 13.63 10.60 34.77
C LEU A 389 12.53 9.52 34.82
N GLU A 390 12.00 9.24 36.00
CA GLU A 390 10.90 8.27 36.16
C GLU A 390 9.64 8.73 35.42
N HIS A 391 9.30 10.02 35.52
CA HIS A 391 8.17 10.60 34.79
C HIS A 391 8.36 10.48 33.28
N VAL A 392 9.54 10.85 32.75
CA VAL A 392 9.91 10.70 31.34
C VAL A 392 9.80 9.24 30.89
N ALA A 393 10.28 8.28 31.68
CA ALA A 393 10.19 6.85 31.37
C ALA A 393 8.73 6.33 31.34
N VAL A 394 7.86 6.83 32.23
CA VAL A 394 6.41 6.51 32.21
C VAL A 394 5.77 7.06 30.94
N VAL A 395 6.06 8.32 30.58
CA VAL A 395 5.53 8.94 29.35
C VAL A 395 6.06 8.24 28.10
N GLY A 396 7.33 7.83 28.09
CA GLY A 396 7.94 7.08 26.99
C GLY A 396 7.24 5.74 26.75
N ARG A 397 6.96 4.98 27.80
CA ARG A 397 6.18 3.72 27.70
C ARG A 397 4.77 3.96 27.18
N PHE A 398 4.10 5.01 27.66
CA PHE A 398 2.78 5.40 27.18
C PHE A 398 2.80 5.76 25.69
N LEU A 399 3.84 6.45 25.22
CA LEU A 399 4.02 6.82 23.82
C LEU A 399 4.21 5.57 22.94
N GLN A 400 5.04 4.60 23.35
CA GLN A 400 5.18 3.32 22.64
C GLN A 400 3.87 2.53 22.57
N GLN A 401 3.09 2.54 23.66
CA GLN A 401 1.78 1.91 23.68
C GLN A 401 0.85 2.55 22.64
N LYS A 402 0.82 3.89 22.53
CA LYS A 402 0.00 4.60 21.56
C LYS A 402 0.47 4.43 20.11
N LYS A 403 1.75 4.13 19.87
CA LYS A 403 2.28 3.81 18.53
C LYS A 403 1.84 2.43 18.02
N THR A 404 1.58 1.48 18.92
CA THR A 404 1.23 0.12 18.55
C THR A 404 -0.14 0.11 17.85
N GLY A 405 -0.18 -0.26 16.57
CA GLY A 405 -1.42 -0.24 15.77
C GLY A 405 -1.91 1.15 15.36
N ALA A 406 -1.09 2.20 15.50
CA ALA A 406 -1.42 3.55 15.04
C ALA A 406 -1.40 3.66 13.51
N SER A 407 -2.23 4.57 12.97
CA SER A 407 -2.21 4.90 11.55
C SER A 407 -0.92 5.65 11.16
N PRO A 408 -0.51 5.65 9.87
CA PRO A 408 0.69 6.36 9.43
C PRO A 408 0.72 7.85 9.80
N VAL A 409 -0.44 8.51 9.74
CA VAL A 409 -0.59 9.93 10.14
C VAL A 409 -0.32 10.12 11.63
N LEU A 410 -0.88 9.26 12.49
CA LEU A 410 -0.65 9.32 13.92
C LEU A 410 0.80 8.98 14.27
N LEU A 411 1.42 8.00 13.59
CA LEU A 411 2.81 7.63 13.82
C LEU A 411 3.78 8.79 13.58
N SER A 412 3.56 9.58 12.52
CA SER A 412 4.39 10.76 12.22
C SER A 412 4.32 11.81 13.34
N GLU A 413 3.13 12.10 13.86
CA GLU A 413 2.97 13.07 14.96
C GLU A 413 3.54 12.53 16.29
N LEU A 414 3.34 11.25 16.60
CA LEU A 414 3.91 10.62 17.80
C LEU A 414 5.45 10.58 17.74
N ALA A 415 6.05 10.45 16.56
CA ALA A 415 7.51 10.50 16.39
C ALA A 415 8.10 11.87 16.77
N LYS A 416 7.44 12.98 16.38
CA LYS A 416 7.85 14.33 16.78
C LYS A 416 7.81 14.52 18.30
N LEU A 417 6.80 13.94 18.95
CA LEU A 417 6.65 13.98 20.41
C LEU A 417 7.68 13.10 21.14
N GLU A 418 8.02 11.95 20.56
CA GLU A 418 9.09 11.10 21.08
C GLU A 418 10.45 11.79 21.01
N GLU A 419 10.78 12.44 19.89
CA GLU A 419 12.03 13.18 19.73
C GLU A 419 12.18 14.27 20.82
N ARG A 420 11.11 15.01 21.10
CA ARG A 420 11.08 15.99 22.20
C ARG A 420 11.35 15.34 23.56
N LEU A 421 10.73 14.19 23.83
CA LEU A 421 10.91 13.46 25.08
C LEU A 421 12.34 12.93 25.23
N THR A 422 12.92 12.35 24.18
CA THR A 422 14.29 11.84 24.15
C THR A 422 15.33 12.96 24.31
N ALA A 423 15.06 14.14 23.74
CA ALA A 423 15.89 15.33 23.97
C ALA A 423 15.84 15.79 25.45
N GLY A 424 14.69 15.65 26.12
CA GLY A 424 14.55 15.86 27.56
C GLY A 424 15.33 14.83 28.40
N GLU A 425 15.20 13.56 28.06
CA GLU A 425 15.89 12.44 28.71
C GLU A 425 17.42 12.57 28.63
N THR A 426 17.94 12.98 27.47
CA THR A 426 19.37 13.21 27.26
C THR A 426 19.89 14.33 28.16
N ARG A 427 19.11 15.42 28.29
CA ARG A 427 19.45 16.54 29.20
C ARG A 427 19.47 16.10 30.66
N LEU A 428 18.49 15.33 31.11
CA LEU A 428 18.45 14.79 32.47
C LEU A 428 19.63 13.85 32.78
N THR A 429 19.99 12.98 31.83
CA THR A 429 21.11 12.05 32.00
C THR A 429 22.42 12.82 32.20
N LYS A 430 22.67 13.83 31.35
CA LYS A 430 23.82 14.71 31.50
C LYS A 430 23.80 15.50 32.81
N LEU A 431 22.63 15.97 33.24
CA LEU A 431 22.46 16.69 34.49
C LEU A 431 22.85 15.84 35.70
N LYS A 432 22.46 14.56 35.70
CA LYS A 432 22.77 13.61 36.77
C LYS A 432 24.26 13.30 36.87
N GLU A 433 24.95 13.21 35.72
CA GLU A 433 26.41 13.06 35.69
C GLU A 433 27.11 14.25 36.35
N LEU A 434 26.67 15.49 36.03
CA LEU A 434 27.20 16.71 36.63
C LEU A 434 26.90 16.80 38.13
N GLN A 435 25.69 16.42 38.56
CA GLN A 435 25.31 16.37 39.98
C GLN A 435 26.18 15.36 40.75
N LYS A 436 26.46 14.19 40.15
CA LYS A 436 27.34 13.18 40.74
C LYS A 436 28.77 13.68 40.88
N GLU A 437 29.30 14.35 39.86
CA GLU A 437 30.63 14.95 39.92
C GLU A 437 30.72 16.03 41.02
N ALA A 438 29.69 16.85 41.17
CA ALA A 438 29.62 17.85 42.24
C ALA A 438 29.56 17.21 43.64
N ALA A 439 28.77 16.14 43.82
CA ALA A 439 28.69 15.39 45.08
C ALA A 439 30.01 14.71 45.44
N ASP A 440 30.66 14.04 44.47
CA ASP A 440 31.99 13.45 44.65
C ASP A 440 33.02 14.50 45.08
N ARG A 441 32.96 15.70 44.48
CA ARG A 441 33.87 16.81 44.80
C ARG A 441 33.68 17.33 46.23
N LEU A 442 32.45 17.44 46.71
CA LEU A 442 32.16 17.85 48.08
C LEU A 442 32.66 16.80 49.08
N SER A 443 32.34 15.53 48.84
CA SER A 443 32.82 14.40 49.65
C SER A 443 34.35 14.35 49.69
N PHE A 444 35.01 14.59 48.55
CA PHE A 444 36.45 14.68 48.46
C PHE A 444 37.04 15.83 49.30
N GLN A 445 36.44 17.02 49.28
CA GLN A 445 36.90 18.15 50.10
C GLN A 445 36.78 17.86 51.60
N SER A 446 35.66 17.27 52.03
CA SER A 446 35.46 16.85 53.42
C SER A 446 36.50 15.80 53.83
N MET A 447 36.69 14.77 53.00
CA MET A 447 37.69 13.72 53.20
C MET A 447 39.11 14.27 53.36
N LEU A 448 39.52 15.23 52.53
CA LEU A 448 40.84 15.85 52.64
C LEU A 448 41.01 16.68 53.91
N THR A 449 39.95 17.37 54.34
CA THR A 449 39.97 18.16 55.56
C THR A 449 40.20 17.27 56.77
N ASP A 450 39.44 16.17 56.87
CA ASP A 450 39.61 15.19 57.95
C ASP A 450 40.99 14.50 57.90
N ALA A 451 41.45 14.14 56.71
CA ALA A 451 42.75 13.50 56.52
C ALA A 451 43.90 14.41 56.99
N ARG A 452 43.81 15.71 56.69
CA ARG A 452 44.77 16.72 57.16
C ARG A 452 44.71 16.87 58.68
N GLN A 453 43.53 16.93 59.28
CA GLN A 453 43.41 16.98 60.75
C GLN A 453 44.08 15.77 61.43
N LYS A 454 43.94 14.56 60.87
CA LYS A 454 44.64 13.38 61.41
C LYS A 454 46.16 13.50 61.26
N LEU A 455 46.64 14.07 60.15
CA LEU A 455 48.06 14.27 59.92
C LEU A 455 48.65 15.37 60.83
N ASP A 456 47.90 16.44 61.07
CA ASP A 456 48.28 17.51 62.01
C ASP A 456 48.44 16.96 63.43
N ALA A 457 47.57 16.05 63.87
CA ALA A 457 47.72 15.36 65.15
C ALA A 457 49.02 14.52 65.24
N VAL A 458 49.45 13.92 64.12
CA VAL A 458 50.75 13.22 64.06
C VAL A 458 51.90 14.22 64.15
N LYS A 459 51.83 15.30 63.38
CA LYS A 459 52.85 16.36 63.37
C LYS A 459 53.02 16.98 64.76
N GLU A 460 51.93 17.29 65.45
CA GLU A 460 51.94 17.81 66.81
C GLU A 460 52.54 16.79 67.78
N GLY A 461 52.16 15.51 67.68
CA GLY A 461 52.74 14.43 68.49
C GLY A 461 54.24 14.27 68.28
N VAL A 462 54.72 14.37 67.03
CA VAL A 462 56.16 14.33 66.70
C VAL A 462 56.88 15.57 67.23
N SER A 463 56.27 16.76 67.17
CA SER A 463 56.83 17.97 67.78
C SER A 463 56.99 17.81 69.28
N ARG A 464 55.95 17.32 69.98
CA ARG A 464 56.02 17.04 71.41
C ARG A 464 57.08 16.01 71.76
N ALA A 465 57.25 14.98 70.94
CA ALA A 465 58.33 14.00 71.12
C ALA A 465 59.73 14.61 70.92
N GLN A 466 59.86 15.58 70.00
CA GLN A 466 61.10 16.31 69.78
C GLN A 466 61.39 17.33 70.90
N GLU A 467 60.38 18.04 71.39
CA GLU A 467 60.48 18.96 72.54
C GLU A 467 60.83 18.22 73.83
N ALA A 468 60.33 16.99 74.01
CA ALA A 468 60.74 16.13 75.11
C ALA A 468 62.26 15.81 75.06
N GLU A 469 62.91 15.90 73.89
CA GLU A 469 64.36 15.74 73.78
C GLU A 469 65.18 16.99 74.18
N THR A 470 64.55 18.16 74.34
CA THR A 470 65.25 19.42 74.64
C THR A 470 66.20 19.35 75.84
N PRO A 471 65.87 18.67 76.96
CA PRO A 471 66.80 18.51 78.09
C PRO A 471 68.16 17.90 77.69
N PHE A 472 68.22 17.11 76.62
CA PHE A 472 69.45 16.45 76.15
C PHE A 472 70.30 17.31 75.20
N SER A 473 69.93 18.57 74.95
CA SER A 473 70.67 19.49 74.09
C SER A 473 71.72 20.34 74.82
N GLY A 474 71.69 20.34 76.16
CA GLY A 474 72.61 21.09 77.02
C GLY A 474 73.75 20.27 77.62
N SER A 475 74.33 20.75 78.73
CA SER A 475 75.35 20.04 79.51
C SER A 475 74.85 18.69 80.06
N GLU A 476 75.76 17.81 80.48
CA GLU A 476 75.39 16.51 81.05
C GLU A 476 74.40 16.68 82.21
N LEU A 477 73.22 16.05 82.05
CA LEU A 477 72.17 16.03 83.06
C LEU A 477 72.56 15.11 84.23
N SER A 478 71.98 15.37 85.40
CA SER A 478 72.05 14.44 86.51
C SER A 478 71.39 13.10 86.14
N MET A 479 71.70 12.05 86.89
CA MET A 479 71.13 10.72 86.66
C MET A 479 69.60 10.72 86.80
N GLU A 480 69.06 11.43 87.80
CA GLU A 480 67.63 11.55 88.04
C GLU A 480 66.91 12.34 86.94
N ASP A 481 67.48 13.47 86.51
CA ASP A 481 66.93 14.30 85.44
C ASP A 481 66.96 13.57 84.09
N THR A 482 68.01 12.78 83.84
CA THR A 482 68.13 11.94 82.63
C THR A 482 67.00 10.92 82.56
N LEU A 483 66.73 10.18 83.65
CA LEU A 483 65.66 9.18 83.68
C LEU A 483 64.27 9.80 83.56
N SER A 484 64.06 10.96 84.17
CA SER A 484 62.81 11.72 84.06
C SER A 484 62.56 12.21 82.64
N ALA A 485 63.57 12.80 81.99
CA ALA A 485 63.49 13.23 80.59
C ALA A 485 63.27 12.05 79.63
N VAL A 486 63.93 10.90 79.85
CA VAL A 486 63.69 9.68 79.06
C VAL A 486 62.23 9.22 79.16
N LYS A 487 61.65 9.19 80.36
CA LYS A 487 60.23 8.82 80.55
C LYS A 487 59.30 9.77 79.79
N SER A 488 59.58 11.08 79.82
CA SER A 488 58.82 12.08 79.05
C SER A 488 58.90 11.83 77.54
N CYS A 489 60.09 11.53 77.01
CA CYS A 489 60.27 11.14 75.61
C CYS A 489 59.52 9.84 75.25
N GLU A 490 59.55 8.82 76.11
CA GLU A 490 58.84 7.56 75.88
C GLU A 490 57.31 7.76 75.83
N ALA A 491 56.78 8.59 76.73
CA ALA A 491 55.35 8.93 76.77
C ALA A 491 54.93 9.72 75.51
N ALA A 492 55.67 10.77 75.15
CA ALA A 492 55.42 11.56 73.95
C ALA A 492 55.55 10.70 72.67
N GLY A 493 56.58 9.86 72.60
CA GLY A 493 56.80 8.95 71.48
C GLY A 493 55.72 7.88 71.34
N THR A 494 55.13 7.42 72.45
CA THR A 494 53.97 6.50 72.42
C THR A 494 52.72 7.20 71.92
N SER A 495 52.44 8.42 72.43
CA SER A 495 51.30 9.24 71.99
C SER A 495 51.36 9.54 70.48
N ALA A 496 52.51 9.97 69.97
CA ALA A 496 52.72 10.22 68.54
C ALA A 496 52.54 8.96 67.67
N ASN A 497 52.94 7.79 68.19
CA ASN A 497 52.79 6.52 67.48
C ASN A 497 51.34 6.05 67.38
N THR A 498 50.55 6.31 68.41
CA THR A 498 49.10 6.09 68.40
C THR A 498 48.44 6.99 67.36
N ALA A 499 48.77 8.29 67.34
CA ALA A 499 48.27 9.22 66.33
C ALA A 499 48.65 8.77 64.91
N ALA A 500 49.89 8.32 64.69
CA ALA A 500 50.35 7.83 63.40
C ALA A 500 49.61 6.57 62.92
N SER A 501 49.29 5.66 63.85
CA SER A 501 48.49 4.46 63.54
C SER A 501 47.06 4.82 63.14
N ILE A 502 46.43 5.77 63.85
CA ILE A 502 45.09 6.27 63.52
C ILE A 502 45.08 6.93 62.13
N ALA A 503 46.05 7.82 61.86
CA ALA A 503 46.18 8.48 60.56
C ALA A 503 46.40 7.47 59.43
N ARG A 504 47.24 6.44 59.64
CA ARG A 504 47.48 5.38 58.65
C ARG A 504 46.22 4.61 58.31
N MET A 505 45.46 4.18 59.32
CA MET A 505 44.19 3.46 59.12
C MET A 505 43.17 4.34 58.39
N PHE A 506 43.05 5.62 58.78
CA PHE A 506 42.15 6.57 58.14
C PHE A 506 42.50 6.80 56.67
N LEU A 507 43.76 7.12 56.36
CA LEU A 507 44.21 7.31 54.98
C LEU A 507 44.05 6.05 54.12
N GLY A 508 44.30 4.87 54.69
CA GLY A 508 44.08 3.59 54.01
C GLY A 508 42.60 3.37 53.64
N SER A 509 41.68 3.67 54.56
CA SER A 509 40.23 3.62 54.31
C SER A 509 39.81 4.64 53.25
N LYS A 510 40.26 5.89 53.38
CA LYS A 510 39.95 6.97 52.44
C LYS A 510 40.51 6.75 51.04
N LEU A 511 41.63 6.04 50.89
CA LEU A 511 42.14 5.64 49.58
C LEU A 511 41.20 4.67 48.85
N ILE A 512 40.49 3.80 49.58
CA ILE A 512 39.49 2.90 49.00
C ILE A 512 38.24 3.69 48.59
N GLU A 513 37.80 4.64 49.43
CA GLU A 513 36.68 5.52 49.14
C GLU A 513 36.94 6.41 47.92
N ALA A 514 38.15 6.99 47.81
CA ALA A 514 38.58 7.80 46.68
C ALA A 514 38.50 7.05 45.34
N LYS A 515 38.71 5.72 45.34
CA LYS A 515 38.59 4.90 44.12
C LYS A 515 37.15 4.73 43.64
N ARG A 516 36.15 5.01 44.48
CA ARG A 516 34.71 4.87 44.16
C ARG A 516 34.12 6.12 43.50
N PHE A 517 34.83 7.24 43.52
CA PHE A 517 34.42 8.45 42.81
C PHE A 517 34.44 8.24 41.29
N THR A 518 33.79 9.15 40.57
CA THR A 518 33.88 9.31 39.12
C THR A 518 35.34 9.27 38.64
N ALA A 519 35.57 8.78 37.42
CA ALA A 519 36.93 8.56 36.90
C ALA A 519 37.81 9.82 36.96
N ALA A 520 37.23 10.99 36.66
CA ALA A 520 37.90 12.28 36.75
C ALA A 520 38.34 12.61 38.20
N MET A 521 37.45 12.44 39.18
CA MET A 521 37.73 12.74 40.59
C MET A 521 38.58 11.67 41.28
N SER A 522 38.46 10.41 40.89
CA SER A 522 39.20 9.29 41.47
C SER A 522 40.72 9.44 41.31
N ALA A 523 41.19 9.88 40.14
CA ALA A 523 42.61 10.11 39.89
C ALA A 523 43.17 11.23 40.79
N GLU A 524 42.47 12.37 40.87
CA GLU A 524 42.88 13.49 41.73
C GLU A 524 42.85 13.08 43.21
N ALA A 525 41.78 12.41 43.65
CA ALA A 525 41.57 12.04 45.04
C ALA A 525 42.60 11.02 45.53
N THR A 526 42.83 9.97 44.74
CA THR A 526 43.87 8.97 45.07
C THR A 526 45.26 9.58 45.07
N GLY A 527 45.55 10.53 44.17
CA GLY A 527 46.81 11.29 44.14
C GLY A 527 47.05 12.07 45.43
N LYS A 528 46.06 12.87 45.88
CA LYS A 528 46.18 13.66 47.11
C LYS A 528 46.26 12.81 48.37
N VAL A 529 45.48 11.73 48.48
CA VAL A 529 45.56 10.81 49.63
C VAL A 529 46.93 10.12 49.68
N LYS A 530 47.50 9.70 48.54
CA LYS A 530 48.86 9.15 48.48
C LYS A 530 49.92 10.16 48.91
N ALA A 531 49.78 11.43 48.53
CA ALA A 531 50.70 12.48 49.00
C ALA A 531 50.68 12.62 50.53
N LEU A 532 49.49 12.57 51.15
CA LEU A 532 49.36 12.56 52.62
C LEU A 532 49.95 11.28 53.25
N GLN A 533 49.86 10.12 52.57
CA GLN A 533 50.53 8.89 53.02
C GLN A 533 52.06 9.05 53.03
N THR A 534 52.63 9.65 51.99
CA THR A 534 54.07 9.95 51.93
C THR A 534 54.50 10.93 53.02
N GLU A 535 53.69 11.94 53.32
CA GLU A 535 53.97 12.87 54.41
C GLU A 535 53.91 12.18 55.79
N LEU A 536 52.90 11.32 56.00
CA LEU A 536 52.79 10.48 57.20
C LEU A 536 54.02 9.57 57.36
N GLU A 537 54.50 8.95 56.28
CA GLU A 537 55.71 8.13 56.30
C GLU A 537 56.93 8.94 56.78
N GLY A 538 57.07 10.17 56.30
CA GLY A 538 58.10 11.12 56.76
C GLY A 538 58.05 11.35 58.27
N PHE A 539 56.86 11.65 58.82
CA PHE A 539 56.69 11.82 60.27
C PHE A 539 56.96 10.53 61.05
N THR A 540 56.54 9.37 60.54
CA THR A 540 56.79 8.08 61.21
C THR A 540 58.27 7.71 61.23
N LYS A 541 59.02 8.02 60.17
CA LYS A 541 60.48 7.85 60.14
C LYS A 541 61.14 8.74 61.17
N ARG A 542 60.75 10.02 61.25
CA ARG A 542 61.27 10.95 62.26
C ARG A 542 60.97 10.48 63.68
N LEU A 543 59.76 9.98 63.93
CA LEU A 543 59.38 9.41 65.21
C LEU A 543 60.24 8.19 65.58
N ALA A 544 60.52 7.31 64.61
CA ALA A 544 61.39 6.16 64.83
C ALA A 544 62.82 6.57 65.22
N GLU A 545 63.38 7.61 64.58
CA GLU A 545 64.67 8.18 64.94
C GLU A 545 64.70 8.71 66.39
N LEU A 546 63.67 9.48 66.80
CA LEU A 546 63.56 10.01 68.16
C LEU A 546 63.44 8.89 69.21
N LYS A 547 62.66 7.84 68.90
CA LYS A 547 62.55 6.66 69.77
C LYS A 547 63.86 5.90 69.90
N ALA A 548 64.61 5.75 68.81
CA ALA A 548 65.93 5.11 68.84
C ALA A 548 66.90 5.89 69.73
N LYS A 549 66.98 7.22 69.56
CA LYS A 549 67.80 8.09 70.41
C LYS A 549 67.38 8.01 71.88
N THR A 550 66.08 8.02 72.16
CA THR A 550 65.55 7.90 73.54
C THR A 550 65.95 6.56 74.15
N LEU A 551 65.86 5.46 73.38
CA LEU A 551 66.27 4.14 73.82
C LEU A 551 67.78 4.08 74.11
N ASP A 552 68.61 4.67 73.27
CA ASP A 552 70.06 4.71 73.48
C ASP A 552 70.44 5.54 74.72
N ARG A 553 69.77 6.69 74.94
CA ARG A 553 69.94 7.49 76.16
C ARG A 553 69.53 6.71 77.41
N LYS A 554 68.43 5.97 77.35
CA LYS A 554 67.98 5.09 78.43
C LYS A 554 69.01 4.02 78.76
N LYS A 555 69.57 3.36 77.73
CA LYS A 555 70.66 2.38 77.90
C LYS A 555 71.86 3.03 78.58
N GLY A 556 72.30 4.20 78.09
CA GLY A 556 73.43 4.94 78.67
C GLY A 556 73.20 5.33 80.13
N ALA A 557 72.01 5.82 80.47
CA ALA A 557 71.64 6.18 81.83
C ALA A 557 71.68 4.96 82.76
N MET A 558 71.06 3.84 82.36
CA MET A 558 71.07 2.60 83.15
C MET A 558 72.49 2.04 83.36
N THR A 559 73.37 2.15 82.36
CA THR A 559 74.79 1.76 82.50
C THR A 559 75.52 2.66 83.49
N ARG A 560 75.30 3.99 83.44
CA ARG A 560 75.91 4.95 84.37
C ARG A 560 75.45 4.72 85.81
N GLU A 561 74.16 4.49 86.03
CA GLU A 561 73.61 4.08 87.34
C GLU A 561 74.33 2.84 87.87
N ALA A 562 74.37 1.79 87.06
CA ALA A 562 74.94 0.52 87.42
C ALA A 562 76.43 0.67 87.74
N SER A 563 77.15 1.49 86.97
CA SER A 563 78.56 1.79 87.22
C SER A 563 78.77 2.55 88.52
N THR A 564 77.89 3.50 88.86
CA THR A 564 77.98 4.28 90.11
C THR A 564 77.79 3.38 91.33
N ILE A 565 76.76 2.54 91.32
CA ILE A 565 76.50 1.56 92.38
C ILE A 565 77.68 0.59 92.56
N VAL A 566 78.28 0.15 91.45
CA VAL A 566 79.46 -0.73 91.50
C VAL A 566 80.70 0.01 92.03
N GLN A 567 80.93 1.25 91.61
CA GLN A 567 82.04 2.07 92.10
C GLN A 567 81.93 2.36 93.60
N GLU A 568 80.72 2.64 94.11
CA GLU A 568 80.50 2.84 95.55
C GLU A 568 80.78 1.56 96.35
N ALA A 569 80.33 0.41 95.84
CA ALA A 569 80.60 -0.88 96.45
C ALA A 569 82.10 -1.26 96.38
N GLU A 570 82.78 -0.97 95.26
CA GLU A 570 84.22 -1.13 95.10
C GLU A 570 85.00 -0.22 96.05
N ALA A 571 84.61 1.03 96.23
CA ALA A 571 85.28 1.96 97.14
C ALA A 571 85.20 1.47 98.60
N LEU A 572 84.06 0.91 99.01
CA LEU A 572 83.92 0.26 100.32
C LEU A 572 84.79 -1.01 100.40
N ALA A 573 84.86 -1.80 99.34
CA ALA A 573 85.76 -2.95 99.27
C ALA A 573 87.23 -2.54 99.41
N THR A 574 87.67 -1.44 98.79
CA THR A 574 89.02 -0.88 98.94
C THR A 574 89.32 -0.48 100.39
N LYS A 575 88.35 0.08 101.13
CA LYS A 575 88.53 0.37 102.56
C LYS A 575 88.82 -0.88 103.39
N VAL A 576 88.29 -2.05 103.02
CA VAL A 576 88.64 -3.33 103.66
C VAL A 576 90.09 -3.68 103.40
N VAL A 577 90.56 -3.50 102.16
CA VAL A 577 91.96 -3.73 101.78
C VAL A 577 92.90 -2.82 102.58
N GLU A 578 92.56 -1.54 102.69
CA GLU A 578 93.33 -0.56 103.47
C GLU A 578 93.34 -0.88 104.97
N ALA A 579 92.19 -1.23 105.55
CA ALA A 579 92.09 -1.63 106.96
C ALA A 579 92.89 -2.91 107.25
N ALA A 580 92.86 -3.88 106.34
CA ALA A 580 93.58 -5.14 106.45
C ALA A 580 95.08 -5.04 106.10
N ALA A 581 95.56 -3.90 105.57
CA ALA A 581 96.93 -3.74 105.09
C ALA A 581 97.98 -3.95 106.19
N VAL A 582 97.61 -3.65 107.44
CA VAL A 582 98.44 -3.87 108.62
C VAL A 582 98.78 -5.35 108.85
N PHE A 583 97.95 -6.26 108.34
CA PHE A 583 98.10 -7.71 108.48
C PHE A 583 98.84 -8.39 107.32
N LEU A 584 99.30 -7.62 106.33
CA LEU A 584 100.00 -8.17 105.15
C LEU A 584 101.51 -8.31 105.38
N ASP A 585 102.08 -7.56 106.31
CA ASP A 585 103.50 -7.60 106.65
C ASP A 585 103.69 -8.40 107.95
N ASP A 586 104.11 -9.66 107.81
CA ASP A 586 104.29 -10.59 108.94
C ASP A 586 105.38 -10.10 109.92
N ALA A 587 106.39 -9.35 109.45
CA ALA A 587 107.43 -8.80 110.32
C ALA A 587 106.86 -7.67 111.20
N LYS A 588 106.02 -6.81 110.62
CA LYS A 588 105.31 -5.76 111.35
C LYS A 588 104.28 -6.35 112.31
N LEU A 589 103.57 -7.40 111.88
CA LEU A 589 102.56 -8.10 112.66
C LEU A 589 103.14 -8.73 113.94
N ALA A 590 104.33 -9.33 113.86
CA ALA A 590 105.03 -9.92 115.01
C ALA A 590 105.45 -8.89 116.07
N THR A 591 105.60 -7.61 115.70
CA THR A 591 105.99 -6.52 116.62
C THR A 591 104.82 -5.78 117.25
N MET A 592 103.59 -6.00 116.76
CA MET A 592 102.39 -5.36 117.29
C MET A 592 101.94 -6.05 118.58
N SER A 593 101.37 -5.29 119.51
CA SER A 593 100.75 -5.86 120.71
C SER A 593 99.43 -6.56 120.37
N THR A 594 99.02 -7.52 121.19
CA THR A 594 97.74 -8.23 121.04
C THR A 594 96.54 -7.26 121.05
N GLN A 595 96.64 -6.13 121.75
CA GLN A 595 95.58 -5.12 121.77
C GLN A 595 95.50 -4.31 120.46
N GLU A 596 96.64 -4.03 119.83
CA GLU A 596 96.69 -3.33 118.53
C GLU A 596 96.20 -4.23 117.38
N VAL A 597 96.54 -5.53 117.42
CA VAL A 597 96.02 -6.53 116.47
C VAL A 597 94.51 -6.64 116.58
N ARG A 598 93.96 -6.77 117.80
CA ARG A 598 92.50 -6.78 118.01
C ARG A 598 91.80 -5.52 117.50
N SER A 599 92.34 -4.34 117.79
CA SER A 599 91.74 -3.07 117.33
C SER A 599 91.75 -2.93 115.80
N ALA A 600 92.83 -3.37 115.13
CA ALA A 600 92.91 -3.39 113.68
C ALA A 600 91.97 -4.44 113.07
N SER A 601 91.77 -5.58 113.75
CA SER A 601 90.84 -6.64 113.31
C SER A 601 89.40 -6.16 113.41
N GLU A 602 89.01 -5.51 114.53
CA GLU A 602 87.67 -4.92 114.69
C GLU A 602 87.36 -3.85 113.63
N LYS A 603 88.35 -3.04 113.24
CA LYS A 603 88.20 -2.05 112.15
C LYS A 603 88.01 -2.73 110.79
N THR A 604 88.76 -3.81 110.54
CA THR A 604 88.65 -4.59 109.30
C THR A 604 87.31 -5.32 109.22
N ASP A 605 86.83 -5.89 110.33
CA ASP A 605 85.54 -6.59 110.40
C ASP A 605 84.36 -5.64 110.16
N LYS A 606 84.41 -4.41 110.71
CA LYS A 606 83.40 -3.38 110.42
C LYS A 606 83.39 -2.97 108.95
N ALA A 607 84.56 -2.72 108.38
CA ALA A 607 84.68 -2.42 106.95
C ALA A 607 84.21 -3.60 106.08
N GLU A 608 84.50 -4.85 106.48
CA GLU A 608 84.05 -6.07 105.79
C GLU A 608 82.52 -6.16 105.77
N GLN A 609 81.86 -5.91 106.91
CA GLN A 609 80.40 -5.96 107.00
C GLN A 609 79.75 -4.91 106.08
N GLU A 610 80.24 -3.67 106.12
CA GLU A 610 79.74 -2.57 105.26
C GLU A 610 79.97 -2.88 103.77
N ALA A 611 81.17 -3.34 103.39
CA ALA A 611 81.49 -3.69 102.01
C ALA A 611 80.71 -4.92 101.54
N THR A 612 80.57 -5.97 102.35
CA THR A 612 79.81 -7.18 101.99
C THR A 612 78.33 -6.87 101.78
N TRP A 613 77.76 -6.00 102.61
CA TRP A 613 76.39 -5.51 102.43
C TRP A 613 76.24 -4.73 101.11
N ALA A 614 77.12 -3.75 100.87
CA ALA A 614 77.09 -2.94 99.65
C ALA A 614 77.30 -3.77 98.37
N LEU A 615 78.24 -4.72 98.38
CA LEU A 615 78.49 -5.64 97.27
C LEU A 615 77.28 -6.55 96.99
N THR A 616 76.57 -6.99 98.04
CA THR A 616 75.37 -7.82 97.89
C THR A 616 74.22 -7.02 97.29
N GLU A 617 74.03 -5.78 97.74
CA GLU A 617 72.98 -4.89 97.22
C GLU A 617 73.29 -4.46 95.78
N ALA A 618 74.55 -4.11 95.47
CA ALA A 618 75.01 -3.84 94.11
C ALA A 618 74.77 -5.04 93.17
N LYS A 619 75.03 -6.27 93.64
CA LYS A 619 74.81 -7.49 92.86
C LYS A 619 73.33 -7.72 92.58
N ARG A 620 72.46 -7.53 93.58
CA ARG A 620 71.00 -7.60 93.41
C ARG A 620 70.52 -6.57 92.38
N SER A 621 71.00 -5.33 92.50
CA SER A 621 70.69 -4.20 91.62
C SER A 621 71.13 -4.45 90.16
N LEU A 622 72.29 -5.06 89.95
CA LEU A 622 72.78 -5.46 88.62
C LEU A 622 71.95 -6.59 88.00
N ILE A 623 71.62 -7.63 88.77
CA ILE A 623 70.81 -8.75 88.28
C ILE A 623 69.43 -8.25 87.85
N GLN A 624 68.82 -7.36 88.64
CA GLN A 624 67.54 -6.73 88.29
C GLN A 624 67.63 -5.97 86.95
N ARG A 625 68.67 -5.14 86.77
CA ARG A 625 68.89 -4.42 85.50
C ARG A 625 69.20 -5.35 84.32
N GLN A 626 69.85 -6.49 84.54
CA GLN A 626 70.08 -7.50 83.49
C GLN A 626 68.78 -8.16 83.04
N ILE A 627 67.84 -8.43 83.95
CA ILE A 627 66.51 -8.96 83.60
C ILE A 627 65.75 -7.93 82.75
N GLU A 628 65.78 -6.65 83.16
CA GLU A 628 65.15 -5.56 82.42
C GLU A 628 65.79 -5.32 81.05
N ALA A 629 67.11 -5.44 80.94
CA ALA A 629 67.85 -5.33 79.68
C ALA A 629 67.50 -6.47 78.71
N LYS A 630 67.42 -7.72 79.20
CA LYS A 630 67.03 -8.87 78.36
C LYS A 630 65.63 -8.75 77.77
N ALA A 631 64.72 -8.07 78.45
CA ALA A 631 63.37 -7.84 77.95
C ALA A 631 63.26 -6.72 76.91
N LYS A 632 64.21 -5.77 76.88
CA LYS A 632 64.07 -4.49 76.17
C LYS A 632 65.23 -4.14 75.22
N ASP A 633 66.34 -4.88 75.24
CA ASP A 633 67.50 -4.65 74.38
C ASP A 633 67.83 -5.87 73.48
N PRO A 634 67.25 -5.94 72.27
CA PRO A 634 67.55 -7.02 71.32
C PRO A 634 68.98 -6.97 70.77
N THR A 635 69.68 -5.83 70.91
CA THR A 635 71.06 -5.67 70.40
C THR A 635 72.12 -6.18 71.37
N GLY A 636 71.74 -6.51 72.61
CA GLY A 636 72.64 -7.09 73.63
C GLY A 636 73.70 -6.15 74.20
N GLY A 637 73.83 -4.92 73.69
CA GLY A 637 74.87 -3.97 74.10
C GLY A 637 74.81 -3.60 75.59
N LEU A 638 73.61 -3.32 76.13
CA LEU A 638 73.44 -3.04 77.56
C LEU A 638 73.75 -4.28 78.41
N SER A 639 73.38 -5.47 77.92
CA SER A 639 73.67 -6.72 78.62
C SER A 639 75.17 -6.99 78.73
N GLN A 640 75.95 -6.67 77.69
CA GLN A 640 77.42 -6.82 77.71
C GLN A 640 78.09 -5.87 78.72
N GLU A 641 77.68 -4.61 78.78
CA GLU A 641 78.23 -3.64 79.75
C GLU A 641 77.88 -4.02 81.20
N LEU A 642 76.65 -4.45 81.45
CA LEU A 642 76.24 -4.94 82.78
C LEU A 642 77.02 -6.20 83.21
N LEU A 643 77.41 -7.07 82.27
CA LEU A 643 78.25 -8.23 82.56
C LEU A 643 79.68 -7.81 82.97
N LYS A 644 80.28 -6.81 82.32
CA LYS A 644 81.59 -6.27 82.72
C LYS A 644 81.56 -5.72 84.15
N LEU A 645 80.50 -4.98 84.49
CA LEU A 645 80.29 -4.46 85.84
C LEU A 645 80.09 -5.59 86.87
N GLN A 646 79.41 -6.66 86.50
CA GLN A 646 79.28 -7.85 87.35
C GLN A 646 80.62 -8.55 87.60
N SER A 647 81.50 -8.64 86.59
CA SER A 647 82.85 -9.19 86.75
C SER A 647 83.68 -8.36 87.73
N ARG A 648 83.63 -7.03 87.59
CA ARG A 648 84.27 -6.07 88.51
C ARG A 648 83.80 -6.23 89.95
N LEU A 649 82.49 -6.31 90.15
CA LEU A 649 81.90 -6.52 91.48
C LEU A 649 82.33 -7.88 92.08
N THR A 650 82.46 -8.92 91.25
CA THR A 650 82.93 -10.25 91.69
C THR A 650 84.41 -10.21 92.11
N ALA A 651 85.24 -9.45 91.39
CA ALA A 651 86.64 -9.25 91.77
C ALA A 651 86.74 -8.54 93.13
N ALA A 652 86.03 -7.43 93.32
CA ALA A 652 85.97 -6.72 94.61
C ALA A 652 85.47 -7.62 95.76
N GLN A 653 84.48 -8.48 95.51
CA GLN A 653 84.01 -9.46 96.49
C GLN A 653 85.08 -10.50 96.86
N ASN A 654 85.90 -10.93 95.91
CA ASN A 654 87.00 -11.85 96.18
C ASN A 654 88.12 -11.18 96.98
N ASP A 655 88.42 -9.91 96.69
CA ASP A 655 89.42 -9.13 97.43
C ASP A 655 88.99 -8.91 98.89
N VAL A 656 87.73 -8.51 99.14
CA VAL A 656 87.19 -8.39 100.50
C VAL A 656 87.34 -9.70 101.27
N LYS A 657 86.94 -10.84 100.68
CA LYS A 657 87.08 -12.17 101.32
C LYS A 657 88.53 -12.52 101.63
N LYS A 658 89.44 -12.25 100.69
CA LYS A 658 90.87 -12.52 100.85
C LYS A 658 91.44 -11.72 102.04
N HIS A 659 91.21 -10.41 102.05
CA HIS A 659 91.74 -9.51 103.07
C HIS A 659 91.07 -9.71 104.45
N ALA A 660 89.79 -10.04 104.49
CA ALA A 660 89.10 -10.45 105.71
C ALA A 660 89.70 -11.74 106.31
N ASN A 661 89.99 -12.74 105.49
CA ASN A 661 90.65 -13.97 105.95
C ASN A 661 92.07 -13.69 106.47
N THR A 662 92.81 -12.79 105.83
CA THR A 662 94.12 -12.33 106.29
C THR A 662 94.04 -11.67 107.67
N SER A 663 93.02 -10.85 107.93
CA SER A 663 92.77 -10.28 109.26
C SER A 663 92.43 -11.35 110.30
N ARG A 664 91.55 -12.31 109.97
CA ARG A 664 91.14 -13.38 110.90
C ARG A 664 92.27 -14.34 111.26
N SER A 665 93.21 -14.59 110.36
CA SER A 665 94.39 -15.40 110.63
C SER A 665 95.53 -14.61 111.27
N ALA A 666 95.39 -13.29 111.47
CA ALA A 666 96.46 -12.44 111.99
C ALA A 666 96.87 -12.82 113.43
N GLU A 667 95.91 -13.11 114.32
CA GLU A 667 96.22 -13.54 115.69
C GLU A 667 96.96 -14.90 115.73
N GLN A 668 96.71 -15.79 114.76
CA GLN A 668 97.42 -17.05 114.62
C GLN A 668 98.80 -16.90 113.98
N ARG A 669 98.99 -15.93 113.09
CA ARG A 669 100.29 -15.59 112.45
C ARG A 669 101.20 -14.74 113.34
N GLN A 670 100.65 -14.16 114.40
CA GLN A 670 101.38 -13.39 115.41
C GLN A 670 102.07 -14.27 116.46
N GLN A 671 101.54 -15.48 116.71
CA GLN A 671 102.12 -16.51 117.59
C GLN A 671 103.21 -17.30 116.88
#